data_AF-A0A099P662-F1
#
_entry.id   AF-A0A099P662-F1
#
_cell.length_a   1.000
_cell.length_b   1.000
_cell.length_c   1.000
_cell.angle_alpha   90.00
_cell.angle_beta   90.00
_cell.angle_gamma   90.00
#
_symmetry.space_group_name_H-M   'P 1'
#
loop_
_entity.id
_entity.type
_entity.pdbx_description
1 polymer ?
#
loop_
_entity_poly.entity_id
_entity_poly.type
_entity_poly.pdbx_seq_one_letter_code
_entity_poly.pdbx_strand_id
1 'polypeptide(L)'
;MFSKISQIGKTFADEINRINDEVNNANSGEQVQIADPSIAKKILNTKTPEISNLTNPDDMERESTAESTGSDSEMKERLPLGEQSVSKIEELIPGTAVPAASLPPEIRSKMNKFLKYEKKYPELYNAYKLEKKKTALVKAFENMLKEQTPCSSIGELNSVRDYLNGLTSKNQMLNDELSKLTKDKKVADEEISALKKSMKELQKALTTRKSQEAEELENLRKENKTLKNERLNKHKELTEYEQLAKENKKLENELNVMKAKIADHETERQELENIMQEKDSLAAKLEEKCMENGEIIQNTRLLENNLEKSKEEFNKVKIEKEKTRVALEEKINDLEKSLESNKKLNDMFRQKIDVLNKKSVGDNKDGPVNVKANGGLINGKKGGKKKSKKQNSGAAACDSILAQSSSSSDVEVVELKHKVEEVEAKLSEEQAKSGELENRLKEKVIEIEDLNDMLRNVADSLVEAEKKNKEVADHQKKVEELELKLETKKSELEMLRIQNANALEDYEKTKKSLSQKAEEYYNKYIKLESELSLKKEDSSTMKHTIEDQESKICTLELSLNEAKANEEKLEAKNKKLREEVSSLKSEIEKMEQDGILHSSLKSDFEKAKLELSKKEKLLLEAENKIKFIQEEKSKINDSIIELKVQNKELKQQKLKFEDTRNGLCSENEKLKNELNESTLRINKLSLENTKLVKLYEELNDKYEEAKNFKSNSSSQVESLRKRVDELSMQNNEYENRIDMIQEELTQSRNMLQERNHEMGTLRKMLMENEESQAHEIKQLKSKYDRLLEEKEHGDSEYMVLLKNKQREIDELKRSLEKMNLRVEEVELHKNSLMLEIEKLHKTNELPSKTSTSRASSLADIHPADTEEYNSKVINTLRVSLKRAEKRLKEIEDINSKLRVSNQESSEKLIRLNKKYKLLSQQYKRRLSDASASNSRKNSSINLDEGEADVLQHEPKELSDTQSEQTDVKEKVTYIKNVLFGFLEHKEQRKMLLPVIKMLLYMSDDDTKRLTELLE
;
A
#
# COMPACT_ATOMS: atom_id res chain seq x y z
N MET A 1 104.00 -26.78 3.97
CA MET A 1 103.17 -25.55 3.94
C MET A 1 101.89 -25.73 3.11
N PHE A 2 101.98 -26.14 1.84
CA PHE A 2 100.84 -26.26 0.92
C PHE A 2 99.53 -26.86 1.48
N SER A 3 99.57 -27.92 2.30
CA SER A 3 98.35 -28.47 2.91
C SER A 3 97.56 -27.46 3.75
N LYS A 4 98.24 -26.63 4.56
CA LYS A 4 97.58 -25.55 5.32
C LYS A 4 97.01 -24.46 4.41
N ILE A 5 97.69 -24.13 3.30
CA ILE A 5 97.21 -23.14 2.32
C ILE A 5 95.98 -23.69 1.58
N SER A 6 95.96 -24.98 1.24
CA SER A 6 94.80 -25.65 0.66
C SER A 6 93.63 -25.76 1.66
N GLN A 7 93.91 -25.99 2.95
CA GLN A 7 92.89 -25.94 4.00
C GLN A 7 92.31 -24.53 4.17
N ILE A 8 93.15 -23.48 4.20
CA ILE A 8 92.69 -22.08 4.26
C ILE A 8 91.87 -21.71 3.02
N GLY A 9 92.31 -22.11 1.82
CA GLY A 9 91.55 -21.91 0.58
C GLY A 9 90.21 -22.64 0.57
N LYS A 10 90.14 -23.85 1.16
CA LYS A 10 88.87 -24.56 1.35
C LYS A 10 87.98 -23.90 2.39
N THR A 11 88.48 -23.57 3.58
CA THR A 11 87.65 -22.89 4.60
C THR A 11 87.13 -21.56 4.08
N PHE A 12 87.94 -20.78 3.35
CA PHE A 12 87.49 -19.52 2.75
C PHE A 12 86.45 -19.72 1.64
N ALA A 13 86.57 -20.78 0.83
CA ALA A 13 85.55 -21.14 -0.16
C ALA A 13 84.25 -21.67 0.49
N ASP A 14 84.36 -22.52 1.51
CA ASP A 14 83.22 -23.05 2.27
C ASP A 14 82.51 -21.95 3.08
N GLU A 15 83.26 -20.94 3.55
CA GLU A 15 82.76 -19.76 4.25
C GLU A 15 82.12 -18.74 3.29
N ILE A 16 82.68 -18.53 2.09
CA ILE A 16 82.01 -17.80 1.00
C ILE A 16 80.73 -18.52 0.56
N ASN A 17 80.74 -19.85 0.44
CA ASN A 17 79.55 -20.62 0.08
C ASN A 17 78.48 -20.53 1.17
N ARG A 18 78.85 -20.67 2.45
CA ARG A 18 77.94 -20.40 3.57
C ARG A 18 77.38 -18.99 3.57
N ILE A 19 78.21 -17.98 3.31
CA ILE A 19 77.74 -16.59 3.18
C ILE A 19 76.77 -16.47 2.01
N ASN A 20 77.01 -17.13 0.88
CA ASN A 20 76.11 -17.12 -0.27
C ASN A 20 74.78 -17.86 0.03
N ASP A 21 74.84 -18.98 0.75
CA ASP A 21 73.66 -19.75 1.18
C ASP A 21 72.83 -19.00 2.23
N GLU A 22 73.46 -18.32 3.21
CA GLU A 22 72.80 -17.38 4.12
C GLU A 22 72.22 -16.17 3.34
N VAL A 23 72.95 -15.69 2.32
CA VAL A 23 72.52 -14.54 1.50
C VAL A 23 71.26 -14.84 0.70
N ASN A 24 71.09 -16.08 0.24
CA ASN A 24 69.99 -16.52 -0.64
C ASN A 24 68.82 -17.19 0.12
N ASN A 25 69.07 -17.94 1.20
CA ASN A 25 68.01 -18.64 1.95
C ASN A 25 67.29 -17.77 3.00
N ALA A 26 67.69 -16.50 3.18
CA ALA A 26 67.05 -15.56 4.13
C ALA A 26 65.56 -15.24 3.86
N ASN A 27 64.95 -15.80 2.81
CA ASN A 27 63.54 -15.61 2.45
C ASN A 27 62.53 -16.48 3.25
N SER A 28 62.96 -17.36 4.15
CA SER A 28 62.05 -18.24 4.91
C SER A 28 62.25 -18.29 6.43
N GLY A 29 63.43 -17.91 6.95
CA GLY A 29 63.77 -18.07 8.39
C GLY A 29 63.77 -16.79 9.24
N GLU A 30 64.43 -15.72 8.79
CA GLU A 30 64.73 -14.56 9.66
C GLU A 30 63.54 -13.61 9.92
N GLN A 31 62.45 -13.68 9.13
CA GLN A 31 61.30 -12.75 9.29
C GLN A 31 60.72 -12.73 10.72
N VAL A 32 60.76 -13.87 11.42
CA VAL A 32 60.25 -14.00 12.80
C VAL A 32 61.08 -13.21 13.83
N GLN A 33 62.39 -13.02 13.60
CA GLN A 33 63.26 -12.28 14.53
C GLN A 33 63.30 -10.77 14.28
N ILE A 34 62.84 -10.32 13.11
CA ILE A 34 62.78 -8.90 12.74
C ILE A 34 61.61 -8.17 13.45
N ALA A 35 60.66 -8.93 14.01
CA ALA A 35 59.47 -8.41 14.70
C ALA A 35 59.72 -7.75 16.07
N ASP A 36 60.92 -7.88 16.68
CA ASP A 36 61.23 -7.21 17.96
C ASP A 36 61.56 -5.71 17.73
N PRO A 37 60.72 -4.77 18.19
CA PRO A 37 60.90 -3.35 17.93
C PRO A 37 62.16 -2.77 18.60
N SER A 38 62.72 -3.43 19.61
CA SER A 38 63.96 -3.01 20.27
C SER A 38 65.17 -3.28 19.38
N ILE A 39 65.17 -4.43 18.69
CA ILE A 39 66.22 -4.83 17.75
C ILE A 39 66.13 -3.99 16.47
N ALA A 40 64.92 -3.79 15.94
CA ALA A 40 64.68 -2.94 14.77
C ALA A 40 65.18 -1.49 14.98
N LYS A 41 64.84 -0.86 16.11
CA LYS A 41 65.35 0.48 16.47
C LYS A 41 66.88 0.53 16.57
N LYS A 42 67.51 -0.51 17.11
CA LYS A 42 68.97 -0.57 17.26
C LYS A 42 69.68 -0.64 15.89
N ILE A 43 69.13 -1.38 14.93
CA ILE A 43 69.65 -1.50 13.55
C ILE A 43 69.47 -0.20 12.76
N LEU A 44 68.35 0.50 12.93
CA LEU A 44 68.11 1.80 12.28
C LEU A 44 69.03 2.90 12.82
N ASN A 45 69.21 2.97 14.15
CA ASN A 45 70.00 4.03 14.79
C ASN A 45 71.52 3.90 14.58
N THR A 46 72.03 2.71 14.24
CA THR A 46 73.44 2.55 13.85
C THR A 46 73.71 3.23 12.50
N LYS A 47 74.49 4.31 12.52
CA LYS A 47 74.96 4.99 11.31
C LYS A 47 75.87 4.07 10.50
N THR A 48 75.57 3.94 9.20
CA THR A 48 76.47 3.33 8.22
C THR A 48 77.56 4.37 7.90
N PRO A 49 78.86 4.04 7.92
CA PRO A 49 79.91 5.01 7.62
C PRO A 49 79.80 5.49 6.16
N GLU A 50 79.95 6.78 5.94
CA GLU A 50 79.76 7.37 4.60
C GLU A 50 80.86 6.96 3.61
N ILE A 51 80.45 6.78 2.35
CA ILE A 51 81.30 6.56 1.18
C ILE A 51 82.39 7.65 1.07
N SER A 52 82.08 8.87 1.51
CA SER A 52 82.99 10.02 1.67
C SER A 52 84.34 9.69 2.33
N ASN A 53 84.37 8.71 3.25
CA ASN A 53 85.57 8.31 4.00
C ASN A 53 86.31 7.10 3.40
N LEU A 54 85.82 6.56 2.28
CA LEU A 54 86.35 5.37 1.60
C LEU A 54 86.91 5.75 0.23
N THR A 55 88.09 6.37 0.24
CA THR A 55 88.90 6.68 -0.95
C THR A 55 89.01 5.46 -1.87
N ASN A 56 88.85 5.68 -3.19
CA ASN A 56 88.87 4.61 -4.18
C ASN A 56 90.28 4.01 -4.34
N PRO A 57 90.39 2.75 -4.80
CA PRO A 57 91.70 2.10 -4.97
C PRO A 57 92.59 2.78 -6.03
N ASP A 58 92.01 3.47 -7.00
CA ASP A 58 92.71 4.07 -8.15
C ASP A 58 93.41 5.41 -7.81
N ASP A 59 92.99 6.12 -6.76
CA ASP A 59 93.63 7.39 -6.34
C ASP A 59 95.06 7.17 -5.82
N MET A 60 95.39 5.93 -5.45
CA MET A 60 96.64 5.52 -4.78
C MET A 60 97.85 5.36 -5.72
N GLU A 61 97.83 5.98 -6.90
CA GLU A 61 98.98 6.11 -7.82
C GLU A 61 99.44 7.56 -8.06
N ARG A 62 98.71 8.58 -7.57
CA ARG A 62 99.00 10.00 -7.91
C ARG A 62 99.80 10.80 -6.87
N GLU A 63 100.00 10.27 -5.66
CA GLU A 63 100.62 11.02 -4.54
C GLU A 63 102.18 11.04 -4.52
N SER A 64 102.87 10.71 -5.62
CA SER A 64 104.34 10.70 -5.66
C SER A 64 104.99 12.01 -6.15
N THR A 65 104.23 13.09 -6.33
CA THR A 65 104.75 14.39 -6.83
C THR A 65 103.97 15.60 -6.28
N ALA A 66 104.71 16.70 -6.03
CA ALA A 66 104.23 18.08 -5.79
C ALA A 66 103.51 18.42 -4.46
N GLU A 67 104.34 18.77 -3.47
CA GLU A 67 104.37 20.08 -2.77
C GLU A 67 103.07 20.88 -2.45
N SER A 68 102.99 21.28 -1.17
CA SER A 68 102.75 22.65 -0.68
C SER A 68 101.78 23.54 -1.49
N THR A 69 100.57 23.81 -0.99
CA THR A 69 100.41 24.75 0.13
C THR A 69 99.02 24.60 0.76
N GLY A 70 98.90 24.93 2.05
CA GLY A 70 97.62 25.14 2.71
C GLY A 70 97.68 26.39 3.58
N SER A 71 96.63 27.18 3.53
CA SER A 71 96.40 28.31 4.44
C SER A 71 94.94 28.30 4.86
N ASP A 72 94.73 28.17 6.18
CA ASP A 72 93.85 29.01 6.99
C ASP A 72 92.33 29.06 6.67
N SER A 73 91.42 29.05 7.66
CA SER A 73 91.64 29.01 9.11
C SER A 73 90.38 28.66 9.91
N GLU A 74 90.60 28.10 11.11
CA GLU A 74 89.84 28.38 12.35
C GLU A 74 88.34 27.94 12.45
N MET A 75 87.76 27.68 13.64
CA MET A 75 88.30 27.52 15.00
C MET A 75 87.36 26.67 15.89
N LYS A 76 87.90 26.17 17.02
CA LYS A 76 87.22 25.95 18.33
C LYS A 76 86.14 24.82 18.43
N GLU A 77 85.89 24.21 19.60
CA GLU A 77 86.57 24.30 20.92
C GLU A 77 86.60 22.94 21.67
N ARG A 78 87.78 22.58 22.18
CA ARG A 78 88.11 21.93 23.49
C ARG A 78 87.09 20.96 24.15
N LEU A 79 87.42 19.66 24.33
CA LEU A 79 88.12 19.03 25.50
C LEU A 79 87.20 18.80 26.74
N PRO A 80 87.55 18.01 27.80
CA PRO A 80 88.87 17.42 28.16
C PRO A 80 88.87 15.92 28.63
N LEU A 81 90.01 15.51 29.23
CA LEU A 81 90.29 14.33 30.09
C LEU A 81 90.72 13.03 29.41
N GLY A 82 91.78 12.40 29.95
CA GLY A 82 92.16 11.00 29.64
C GLY A 82 93.65 10.69 29.39
N GLU A 83 94.61 11.21 30.16
CA GLU A 83 95.99 10.72 30.09
C GLU A 83 96.12 9.29 30.65
N GLN A 84 96.84 8.39 29.97
CA GLN A 84 98.10 7.82 30.48
C GLN A 84 98.84 6.89 29.49
N SER A 85 100.17 6.93 29.58
CA SER A 85 101.13 5.91 29.15
C SER A 85 100.96 5.25 27.77
N VAL A 86 101.56 5.85 26.73
CA VAL A 86 102.03 5.07 25.56
C VAL A 86 103.29 4.31 25.96
N SER A 87 103.18 2.99 26.14
CA SER A 87 104.34 2.09 26.24
C SER A 87 104.78 1.63 24.84
N LYS A 88 106.10 1.49 24.67
CA LYS A 88 106.74 1.28 23.38
C LYS A 88 106.63 -0.19 22.95
N ILE A 89 106.05 -0.47 21.80
CA ILE A 89 106.01 -1.81 21.16
C ILE A 89 106.50 -1.67 19.72
N GLU A 90 107.36 -2.60 19.29
CA GLU A 90 107.96 -2.62 17.96
C GLU A 90 107.07 -3.44 16.99
N GLU A 91 106.74 -2.88 15.83
CA GLU A 91 105.93 -3.59 14.82
C GLU A 91 106.75 -4.67 14.08
N LEU A 92 106.63 -5.92 14.53
CA LEU A 92 106.96 -7.10 13.74
C LEU A 92 105.81 -7.48 12.80
N ILE A 93 106.16 -8.03 11.64
CA ILE A 93 105.17 -8.49 10.64
C ILE A 93 104.47 -9.76 11.17
N PRO A 94 103.13 -9.83 11.17
CA PRO A 94 102.40 -11.00 11.67
C PRO A 94 102.89 -12.32 11.04
N GLY A 95 103.38 -13.22 11.89
CA GLY A 95 103.81 -14.56 11.49
C GLY A 95 105.29 -14.76 11.11
N THR A 96 106.14 -13.73 11.12
CA THR A 96 107.60 -13.90 10.88
C THR A 96 108.47 -13.02 11.78
N ALA A 97 109.64 -13.53 12.17
CA ALA A 97 110.61 -12.83 13.03
C ALA A 97 111.56 -11.90 12.26
N VAL A 98 111.03 -11.11 11.30
CA VAL A 98 111.80 -10.20 10.46
C VAL A 98 111.35 -8.76 10.71
N PRO A 99 112.25 -7.83 11.12
CA PRO A 99 111.90 -6.42 11.26
C PRO A 99 111.49 -5.81 9.92
N ALA A 100 110.43 -4.98 9.92
CA ALA A 100 109.96 -4.27 8.71
C ALA A 100 111.03 -3.39 8.04
N ALA A 101 112.15 -3.12 8.72
CA ALA A 101 113.29 -2.37 8.24
C ALA A 101 114.10 -3.05 7.11
N SER A 102 113.96 -4.35 6.84
CA SER A 102 114.82 -5.08 5.87
C SER A 102 114.26 -5.32 4.47
N LEU A 103 112.96 -5.09 4.23
CA LEU A 103 112.34 -5.40 2.93
C LEU A 103 112.49 -4.26 1.89
N PRO A 104 112.48 -4.55 0.57
CA PRO A 104 112.43 -3.52 -0.48
C PRO A 104 111.24 -2.55 -0.34
N PRO A 105 111.38 -1.27 -0.71
CA PRO A 105 110.35 -0.24 -0.50
C PRO A 105 109.03 -0.54 -1.23
N GLU A 106 109.08 -1.15 -2.43
CA GLU A 106 107.87 -1.61 -3.12
C GLU A 106 107.08 -2.66 -2.32
N ILE A 107 107.77 -3.58 -1.66
CA ILE A 107 107.15 -4.65 -0.88
C ILE A 107 106.56 -4.06 0.40
N ARG A 108 107.22 -3.07 1.03
CA ARG A 108 106.63 -2.32 2.15
C ARG A 108 105.41 -1.50 1.71
N SER A 109 105.46 -0.86 0.54
CA SER A 109 104.30 -0.14 -0.02
C SER A 109 103.12 -1.10 -0.24
N LYS A 110 103.35 -2.23 -0.91
CA LYS A 110 102.33 -3.27 -1.14
C LYS A 110 101.82 -3.88 0.17
N MET A 111 102.68 -4.13 1.16
CA MET A 111 102.29 -4.61 2.50
C MET A 111 101.45 -3.56 3.26
N ASN A 112 101.82 -2.28 3.19
CA ASN A 112 101.06 -1.19 3.81
C ASN A 112 99.71 -0.95 3.10
N LYS A 113 99.63 -1.15 1.77
CA LYS A 113 98.34 -1.21 1.05
C LYS A 113 97.52 -2.42 1.54
N PHE A 114 98.12 -3.60 1.72
CA PHE A 114 97.46 -4.79 2.27
C PHE A 114 96.94 -4.58 3.69
N LEU A 115 97.74 -4.06 4.61
CA LEU A 115 97.34 -3.73 6.00
C LEU A 115 96.23 -2.67 6.05
N LYS A 116 96.18 -1.74 5.09
CA LYS A 116 95.05 -0.79 4.94
C LYS A 116 93.78 -1.50 4.46
N TYR A 117 93.88 -2.44 3.52
CA TYR A 117 92.72 -3.25 3.09
C TYR A 117 92.25 -4.24 4.18
N GLU A 118 93.16 -4.88 4.90
CA GLU A 118 92.87 -5.78 6.02
C GLU A 118 92.13 -5.08 7.16
N LYS A 119 92.42 -3.79 7.41
CA LYS A 119 91.68 -2.96 8.36
C LYS A 119 90.33 -2.46 7.81
N LYS A 120 90.26 -2.02 6.55
CA LYS A 120 89.01 -1.50 5.94
C LYS A 120 87.98 -2.58 5.56
N TYR A 121 88.42 -3.79 5.22
CA TYR A 121 87.51 -4.84 4.72
C TYR A 121 86.49 -5.32 5.77
N PRO A 122 86.85 -5.57 7.05
CA PRO A 122 85.88 -5.86 8.10
C PRO A 122 84.87 -4.73 8.33
N GLU A 123 85.29 -3.47 8.25
CA GLU A 123 84.41 -2.31 8.39
C GLU A 123 83.40 -2.23 7.24
N LEU A 124 83.86 -2.41 6.01
CA LEU A 124 83.01 -2.43 4.80
C LEU A 124 82.05 -3.63 4.80
N TYR A 125 82.50 -4.81 5.23
CA TYR A 125 81.66 -6.00 5.38
C TYR A 125 80.59 -5.82 6.46
N ASN A 126 80.94 -5.21 7.60
CA ASN A 126 79.98 -4.87 8.65
C ASN A 126 78.97 -3.80 8.19
N ALA A 127 79.41 -2.79 7.45
CA ALA A 127 78.54 -1.78 6.84
C ALA A 127 77.54 -2.42 5.85
N TYR A 128 78.02 -3.30 4.95
CA TYR A 128 77.16 -4.05 4.03
C TYR A 128 76.17 -4.98 4.76
N LYS A 129 76.63 -5.71 5.79
CA LYS A 129 75.78 -6.58 6.61
C LYS A 129 74.72 -5.80 7.39
N LEU A 130 75.04 -4.58 7.83
CA LEU A 130 74.08 -3.67 8.46
C LEU A 130 73.05 -3.13 7.45
N GLU A 131 73.49 -2.68 6.27
CA GLU A 131 72.61 -2.10 5.25
C GLU A 131 71.68 -3.16 4.63
N LYS A 132 72.15 -4.40 4.46
CA LYS A 132 71.29 -5.54 4.09
C LYS A 132 70.21 -5.80 5.17
N LYS A 133 70.54 -5.68 6.46
CA LYS A 133 69.56 -5.81 7.56
C LYS A 133 68.56 -4.66 7.61
N LYS A 134 68.98 -3.41 7.34
CA LYS A 134 68.07 -2.27 7.15
C LYS A 134 67.11 -2.51 5.97
N THR A 135 67.64 -2.97 4.84
CA THR A 135 66.84 -3.29 3.65
C THR A 135 65.82 -4.42 3.92
N ALA A 136 66.19 -5.44 4.69
CA ALA A 136 65.29 -6.52 5.08
C ALA A 136 64.15 -6.02 6.00
N LEU A 137 64.47 -5.15 6.98
CA LEU A 137 63.49 -4.52 7.85
C LEU A 137 62.49 -3.63 7.08
N VAL A 138 62.98 -2.83 6.11
CA VAL A 138 62.12 -2.01 5.24
C VAL A 138 61.19 -2.90 4.40
N LYS A 139 61.69 -3.98 3.79
CA LYS A 139 60.86 -4.91 3.01
C LYS A 139 59.79 -5.62 3.86
N ALA A 140 60.13 -6.00 5.11
CA ALA A 140 59.16 -6.57 6.04
C ALA A 140 58.04 -5.56 6.37
N PHE A 141 58.39 -4.30 6.61
CA PHE A 141 57.43 -3.23 6.84
C PHE A 141 56.56 -2.90 5.62
N GLU A 142 57.14 -2.85 4.40
CA GLU A 142 56.37 -2.63 3.17
C GLU A 142 55.40 -3.78 2.84
N ASN A 143 55.76 -5.02 3.17
CA ASN A 143 54.83 -6.15 3.04
C ASN A 143 53.68 -6.03 4.05
N MET A 144 53.97 -5.69 5.31
CA MET A 144 52.95 -5.48 6.33
C MET A 144 52.02 -4.30 6.00
N LEU A 145 52.54 -3.23 5.36
CA LEU A 145 51.70 -2.15 4.83
C LEU A 145 50.73 -2.68 3.76
N LYS A 146 51.21 -3.45 2.76
CA LYS A 146 50.36 -4.00 1.68
C LYS A 146 49.24 -4.92 2.18
N GLU A 147 49.47 -5.62 3.29
CA GLU A 147 48.46 -6.51 3.90
C GLU A 147 47.40 -5.75 4.71
N GLN A 148 47.76 -4.62 5.34
CA GLN A 148 46.89 -3.88 6.27
C GLN A 148 46.35 -2.56 5.69
N THR A 149 46.80 -2.13 4.51
CA THR A 149 46.53 -0.83 3.90
C THR A 149 46.66 -0.95 2.38
N PRO A 150 45.84 -0.27 1.55
CA PRO A 150 45.91 -0.35 0.08
C PRO A 150 47.13 0.37 -0.55
N CYS A 151 48.27 0.46 0.15
CA CYS A 151 49.46 1.17 -0.30
C CYS A 151 50.61 0.20 -0.62
N SER A 152 51.32 0.46 -1.73
CA SER A 152 52.29 -0.44 -2.34
C SER A 152 53.76 -0.16 -1.96
N SER A 153 54.06 0.99 -1.36
CA SER A 153 55.40 1.31 -0.87
C SER A 153 55.36 2.37 0.24
N ILE A 154 56.42 2.44 1.05
CA ILE A 154 56.61 3.47 2.09
C ILE A 154 56.67 4.91 1.52
N GLY A 155 56.87 5.07 0.21
CA GLY A 155 56.80 6.37 -0.48
C GLY A 155 55.38 6.97 -0.60
N GLU A 156 54.32 6.17 -0.46
CA GLU A 156 52.93 6.57 -0.69
C GLU A 156 52.28 7.22 0.54
N LEU A 157 53.02 8.11 1.22
CA LEU A 157 52.67 8.66 2.54
C LEU A 157 51.32 9.38 2.58
N ASN A 158 50.91 10.03 1.48
CA ASN A 158 49.61 10.68 1.36
C ASN A 158 48.47 9.65 1.32
N SER A 159 48.60 8.59 0.52
CA SER A 159 47.60 7.51 0.42
C SER A 159 47.37 6.80 1.77
N VAL A 160 48.44 6.62 2.57
CA VAL A 160 48.33 6.09 3.94
C VAL A 160 47.56 7.07 4.85
N ARG A 161 47.83 8.38 4.75
CA ARG A 161 47.10 9.42 5.48
C ARG A 161 45.63 9.47 5.09
N ASP A 162 45.32 9.37 3.81
CA ASP A 162 43.95 9.44 3.31
C ASP A 162 43.14 8.18 3.69
N TYR A 163 43.78 7.00 3.71
CA TYR A 163 43.21 5.78 4.28
C TYR A 163 42.91 5.93 5.79
N LEU A 164 43.84 6.47 6.57
CA LEU A 164 43.63 6.71 8.02
C LEU A 164 42.56 7.77 8.29
N ASN A 165 42.49 8.82 7.48
CA ASN A 165 41.43 9.83 7.52
C ASN A 165 40.06 9.22 7.18
N GLY A 166 39.99 8.41 6.12
CA GLY A 166 38.78 7.67 5.72
C GLY A 166 38.32 6.68 6.78
N LEU A 167 39.25 5.95 7.41
CA LEU A 167 38.95 5.06 8.53
C LEU A 167 38.48 5.83 9.77
N THR A 168 39.05 7.00 10.05
CA THR A 168 38.62 7.88 11.16
C THR A 168 37.21 8.43 10.91
N SER A 169 36.94 8.94 9.71
CA SER A 169 35.62 9.43 9.28
C SER A 169 34.56 8.32 9.32
N LYS A 170 34.90 7.12 8.81
CA LYS A 170 34.04 5.93 8.90
C LYS A 170 33.71 5.56 10.36
N ASN A 171 34.69 5.61 11.26
CA ASN A 171 34.46 5.37 12.68
C ASN A 171 33.62 6.48 13.33
N GLN A 172 33.75 7.75 12.91
CA GLN A 172 32.88 8.83 13.37
C GLN A 172 31.42 8.59 12.93
N MET A 173 31.18 8.37 11.64
CA MET A 173 29.85 8.06 11.10
C MET A 173 29.20 6.85 11.78
N LEU A 174 29.96 5.78 12.02
CA LEU A 174 29.46 4.56 12.67
C LEU A 174 29.17 4.79 14.16
N ASN A 175 29.94 5.62 14.86
CA ASN A 175 29.62 6.04 16.23
C ASN A 175 28.40 6.96 16.29
N ASP A 176 28.23 7.88 15.33
CA ASP A 176 27.06 8.74 15.23
C ASP A 176 25.79 7.93 14.96
N GLU A 177 25.85 6.95 14.05
CA GLU A 177 24.78 6.00 13.77
C GLU A 177 24.46 5.13 14.99
N LEU A 178 25.46 4.59 15.69
CA LEU A 178 25.26 3.91 16.98
C LEU A 178 24.61 4.83 18.02
N SER A 179 24.99 6.12 18.08
CA SER A 179 24.38 7.09 18.99
C SER A 179 22.91 7.35 18.64
N LYS A 180 22.59 7.38 17.34
CA LYS A 180 21.23 7.58 16.83
C LYS A 180 20.38 6.34 17.11
N LEU A 181 20.83 5.15 16.72
CA LEU A 181 20.17 3.88 17.04
C LEU A 181 19.97 3.69 18.56
N THR A 182 20.88 4.18 19.39
CA THR A 182 20.73 4.17 20.86
C THR A 182 19.68 5.17 21.37
N LYS A 183 19.44 6.29 20.68
CA LYS A 183 18.33 7.21 20.98
C LYS A 183 17.00 6.64 20.49
N ASP A 184 16.95 6.22 19.23
CA ASP A 184 15.77 5.67 18.57
C ASP A 184 15.27 4.42 19.33
N LYS A 185 16.19 3.56 19.80
CA LYS A 185 15.86 2.43 20.68
C LYS A 185 15.22 2.86 22.01
N LYS A 186 15.72 3.93 22.66
CA LYS A 186 15.13 4.41 23.92
C LYS A 186 13.71 4.92 23.72
N VAL A 187 13.46 5.66 22.64
CA VAL A 187 12.12 6.11 22.26
C VAL A 187 11.20 4.90 22.04
N ALA A 188 11.65 3.90 21.29
CA ALA A 188 10.89 2.67 21.08
C ALA A 188 10.64 1.88 22.40
N ASP A 189 11.63 1.77 23.29
CA ASP A 189 11.46 1.13 24.61
C ASP A 189 10.46 1.90 25.50
N GLU A 190 10.45 3.25 25.43
CA GLU A 190 9.48 4.11 26.13
C GLU A 190 8.06 3.98 25.56
N GLU A 191 7.89 4.01 24.24
CA GLU A 191 6.62 3.77 23.54
C GLU A 191 6.06 2.36 23.84
N ILE A 192 6.92 1.34 23.78
CA ILE A 192 6.58 -0.04 24.16
C ILE A 192 6.14 -0.09 25.64
N SER A 193 6.73 0.71 26.52
CA SER A 193 6.29 0.82 27.93
C SER A 193 4.90 1.46 28.06
N ALA A 194 4.59 2.48 27.24
CA ALA A 194 3.31 3.17 27.24
C ALA A 194 2.20 2.28 26.67
N LEU A 195 2.45 1.62 25.54
CA LEU A 195 1.55 0.63 24.94
C LEU A 195 1.28 -0.54 25.91
N LYS A 196 2.30 -1.04 26.63
CA LYS A 196 2.11 -2.08 27.67
C LYS A 196 1.31 -1.61 28.89
N LYS A 197 1.28 -0.31 29.21
CA LYS A 197 0.39 0.25 30.25
C LYS A 197 -1.05 0.32 29.74
N SER A 198 -1.26 0.96 28.59
CA SER A 198 -2.56 1.07 27.92
C SER A 198 -3.21 -0.30 27.70
N MET A 199 -2.45 -1.29 27.21
CA MET A 199 -2.95 -2.65 27.01
C MET A 199 -3.41 -3.33 28.32
N LYS A 200 -2.72 -3.08 29.44
CA LYS A 200 -3.14 -3.58 30.78
C LYS A 200 -4.38 -2.86 31.30
N GLU A 201 -4.55 -1.57 31.00
CA GLU A 201 -5.72 -0.79 31.38
C GLU A 201 -6.95 -1.19 30.56
N LEU A 202 -6.81 -1.36 29.24
CA LEU A 202 -7.82 -1.93 28.36
C LEU A 202 -8.19 -3.36 28.77
N GLN A 203 -7.21 -4.21 29.13
CA GLN A 203 -7.48 -5.56 29.60
C GLN A 203 -8.28 -5.57 30.92
N LYS A 204 -7.96 -4.67 31.87
CA LYS A 204 -8.75 -4.46 33.09
C LYS A 204 -10.17 -4.02 32.77
N ALA A 205 -10.34 -3.00 31.94
CA ALA A 205 -11.64 -2.47 31.53
C ALA A 205 -12.51 -3.54 30.83
N LEU A 206 -11.89 -4.40 30.01
CA LEU A 206 -12.55 -5.54 29.38
C LEU A 206 -13.00 -6.59 30.41
N THR A 207 -12.20 -6.86 31.45
CA THR A 207 -12.61 -7.79 32.53
C THR A 207 -13.73 -7.23 33.40
N THR A 208 -13.72 -5.95 33.76
CA THR A 208 -14.82 -5.33 34.55
C THR A 208 -16.10 -5.26 33.74
N ARG A 209 -16.02 -4.86 32.46
CA ARG A 209 -17.17 -4.82 31.54
C ARG A 209 -17.81 -6.20 31.36
N LYS A 210 -17.00 -7.26 31.21
CA LYS A 210 -17.51 -8.64 31.13
C LYS A 210 -18.22 -9.12 32.39
N SER A 211 -17.86 -8.62 33.57
CA SER A 211 -18.61 -8.89 34.82
C SER A 211 -19.97 -8.20 34.78
N GLN A 212 -20.00 -6.92 34.41
CA GLN A 212 -21.23 -6.13 34.31
C GLN A 212 -22.20 -6.70 33.27
N GLU A 213 -21.72 -7.05 32.07
CA GLU A 213 -22.52 -7.69 31.02
C GLU A 213 -23.06 -9.07 31.47
N ALA A 214 -22.34 -9.81 32.33
CA ALA A 214 -22.81 -11.08 32.89
C ALA A 214 -23.92 -10.88 33.94
N GLU A 215 -23.80 -9.88 34.82
CA GLU A 215 -24.80 -9.51 35.81
C GLU A 215 -26.09 -8.98 35.15
N GLU A 216 -25.96 -8.13 34.12
CA GLU A 216 -27.09 -7.66 33.31
C GLU A 216 -27.80 -8.82 32.59
N LEU A 217 -27.05 -9.75 31.99
CA LEU A 217 -27.63 -10.95 31.37
C LEU A 217 -28.31 -11.88 32.39
N GLU A 218 -27.84 -11.97 33.63
CA GLU A 218 -28.53 -12.74 34.66
C GLU A 218 -29.85 -12.06 35.08
N ASN A 219 -29.87 -10.74 35.19
CA ASN A 219 -31.05 -9.97 35.55
C ASN A 219 -32.12 -10.01 34.43
N LEU A 220 -31.73 -9.80 33.17
CA LEU A 220 -32.61 -9.99 32.01
C LEU A 220 -33.15 -11.42 31.90
N ARG A 221 -32.39 -12.44 32.34
CA ARG A 221 -32.86 -13.84 32.45
C ARG A 221 -33.84 -14.09 33.60
N LYS A 222 -33.79 -13.31 34.69
CA LYS A 222 -34.80 -13.34 35.77
C LYS A 222 -36.10 -12.69 35.29
N GLU A 223 -36.00 -11.52 34.66
CA GLU A 223 -37.12 -10.77 34.09
C GLU A 223 -37.84 -11.54 32.97
N ASN A 224 -37.10 -12.18 32.06
CA ASN A 224 -37.71 -13.04 31.04
C ASN A 224 -38.45 -14.26 31.65
N LYS A 225 -38.09 -14.72 32.86
CA LYS A 225 -38.84 -15.77 33.57
C LYS A 225 -40.12 -15.23 34.21
N THR A 226 -40.11 -14.04 34.81
CA THR A 226 -41.34 -13.42 35.36
C THR A 226 -42.32 -13.08 34.26
N LEU A 227 -41.88 -12.41 33.19
CA LEU A 227 -42.71 -12.09 32.02
C LEU A 227 -43.27 -13.36 31.34
N LYS A 228 -42.51 -14.47 31.30
CA LYS A 228 -43.03 -15.74 30.77
C LYS A 228 -44.13 -16.33 31.66
N ASN A 229 -44.00 -16.24 32.98
CA ASN A 229 -45.02 -16.70 33.93
C ASN A 229 -46.28 -15.81 33.87
N GLU A 230 -46.13 -14.49 33.74
CA GLU A 230 -47.25 -13.57 33.54
C GLU A 230 -47.99 -13.83 32.23
N ARG A 231 -47.27 -14.07 31.12
CA ARG A 231 -47.90 -14.47 29.85
C ARG A 231 -48.64 -15.81 29.97
N LEU A 232 -48.14 -16.75 30.78
CA LEU A 232 -48.83 -18.01 31.05
C LEU A 232 -50.12 -17.80 31.84
N ASN A 233 -50.12 -16.91 32.85
CA ASN A 233 -51.32 -16.60 33.63
C ASN A 233 -52.35 -15.82 32.81
N LYS A 234 -51.95 -14.75 32.10
CA LYS A 234 -52.81 -14.00 31.17
C LYS A 234 -53.40 -14.89 30.06
N HIS A 235 -52.70 -15.96 29.66
CA HIS A 235 -53.24 -16.93 28.72
C HIS A 235 -54.33 -17.83 29.34
N LYS A 236 -54.17 -18.27 30.61
CA LYS A 236 -55.22 -19.00 31.34
C LYS A 236 -56.47 -18.15 31.51
N GLU A 237 -56.30 -16.91 31.97
CA GLU A 237 -57.38 -15.92 32.09
C GLU A 237 -58.12 -15.76 30.75
N LEU A 238 -57.38 -15.62 29.64
CA LEU A 238 -57.98 -15.54 28.30
C LEU A 238 -58.78 -16.81 27.93
N THR A 239 -58.30 -18.00 28.28
CA THR A 239 -59.04 -19.26 28.04
C THR A 239 -60.28 -19.43 28.93
N GLU A 240 -60.31 -18.80 30.10
CA GLU A 240 -61.51 -18.73 30.97
C GLU A 240 -62.52 -17.71 30.40
N TYR A 241 -62.07 -16.52 29.97
CA TYR A 241 -62.91 -15.57 29.24
C TYR A 241 -63.50 -16.16 27.94
N GLU A 242 -62.75 -16.98 27.21
CA GLU A 242 -63.26 -17.71 26.04
C GLU A 242 -64.34 -18.74 26.40
N GLN A 243 -64.26 -19.38 27.57
CA GLN A 243 -65.27 -20.33 28.04
C GLN A 243 -66.55 -19.58 28.45
N LEU A 244 -66.42 -18.51 29.24
CA LEU A 244 -67.53 -17.62 29.60
C LEU A 244 -68.19 -16.98 28.37
N ALA A 245 -67.42 -16.63 27.32
CA ALA A 245 -67.98 -16.13 26.06
C ALA A 245 -68.75 -17.20 25.28
N LYS A 246 -68.35 -18.48 25.36
CA LYS A 246 -69.08 -19.62 24.77
C LYS A 246 -70.34 -19.94 25.58
N GLU A 247 -70.32 -19.77 26.89
CA GLU A 247 -71.46 -19.94 27.78
C GLU A 247 -72.50 -18.82 27.64
N ASN A 248 -72.07 -17.55 27.61
CA ASN A 248 -72.94 -16.41 27.31
C ASN A 248 -73.66 -16.57 25.96
N LYS A 249 -73.00 -17.12 24.92
CA LYS A 249 -73.66 -17.44 23.64
C LYS A 249 -74.68 -18.58 23.72
N LYS A 250 -74.54 -19.53 24.65
CA LYS A 250 -75.59 -20.53 24.91
C LYS A 250 -76.78 -19.88 25.58
N LEU A 251 -76.54 -19.09 26.63
CA LEU A 251 -77.58 -18.33 27.34
C LEU A 251 -78.33 -17.35 26.42
N GLU A 252 -77.62 -16.70 25.49
CA GLU A 252 -78.22 -15.82 24.47
C GLU A 252 -79.10 -16.61 23.50
N ASN A 253 -78.68 -17.79 23.05
CA ASN A 253 -79.49 -18.68 22.21
C ASN A 253 -80.72 -19.21 22.98
N GLU A 254 -80.57 -19.63 24.23
CA GLU A 254 -81.67 -20.09 25.09
C GLU A 254 -82.67 -18.96 25.36
N LEU A 255 -82.19 -17.74 25.62
CA LEU A 255 -83.02 -16.54 25.80
C LEU A 255 -83.77 -16.18 24.50
N ASN A 256 -83.17 -16.37 23.33
CA ASN A 256 -83.85 -16.20 22.05
C ASN A 256 -84.89 -17.31 21.77
N VAL A 257 -84.64 -18.56 22.19
CA VAL A 257 -85.67 -19.63 22.16
C VAL A 257 -86.82 -19.35 23.12
N MET A 258 -86.54 -18.77 24.30
CA MET A 258 -87.59 -18.37 25.25
C MET A 258 -88.39 -17.16 24.72
N LYS A 259 -87.75 -16.21 24.03
CA LYS A 259 -88.46 -15.13 23.31
C LYS A 259 -89.38 -15.66 22.20
N ALA A 260 -88.94 -16.66 21.44
CA ALA A 260 -89.79 -17.30 20.43
C ALA A 260 -91.07 -17.88 21.07
N LYS A 261 -90.93 -18.65 22.16
CA LYS A 261 -92.07 -19.19 22.92
C LYS A 261 -92.99 -18.10 23.50
N ILE A 262 -92.43 -16.96 23.90
CA ILE A 262 -93.24 -15.82 24.36
C ILE A 262 -94.05 -15.24 23.20
N ALA A 263 -93.45 -15.09 22.01
CA ALA A 263 -94.18 -14.65 20.82
C ALA A 263 -95.25 -15.67 20.38
N ASP A 264 -94.97 -16.98 20.46
CA ASP A 264 -95.95 -18.05 20.21
C ASP A 264 -97.15 -17.88 21.17
N HIS A 265 -96.90 -17.77 22.48
CA HIS A 265 -97.95 -17.54 23.49
C HIS A 265 -98.66 -16.17 23.35
N GLU A 266 -98.01 -15.14 22.80
CA GLU A 266 -98.66 -13.88 22.44
C GLU A 266 -99.61 -14.05 21.25
N THR A 267 -99.31 -14.91 20.27
CA THR A 267 -100.26 -15.25 19.20
C THR A 267 -101.44 -16.09 19.70
N GLU A 268 -101.20 -17.12 20.52
CA GLU A 268 -102.28 -17.87 21.20
C GLU A 268 -103.19 -16.93 22.01
N ARG A 269 -102.62 -15.92 22.66
CA ARG A 269 -103.36 -14.94 23.44
C ARG A 269 -104.18 -13.98 22.57
N GLN A 270 -103.68 -13.59 21.40
CA GLN A 270 -104.45 -12.81 20.41
C GLN A 270 -105.61 -13.64 19.83
N GLU A 271 -105.41 -14.93 19.57
CA GLU A 271 -106.50 -15.83 19.15
C GLU A 271 -107.58 -15.96 20.23
N LEU A 272 -107.19 -16.12 21.50
CA LEU A 272 -108.12 -16.11 22.65
C LEU A 272 -108.85 -14.76 22.81
N GLU A 273 -108.19 -13.64 22.55
CA GLU A 273 -108.81 -12.30 22.61
C GLU A 273 -109.81 -12.08 21.46
N ASN A 274 -109.52 -12.58 20.26
CA ASN A 274 -110.48 -12.60 19.14
C ASN A 274 -111.71 -13.48 19.48
N ILE A 275 -111.50 -14.66 20.08
CA ILE A 275 -112.60 -15.54 20.54
C ILE A 275 -113.44 -14.87 21.63
N MET A 276 -112.83 -14.06 22.51
CA MET A 276 -113.58 -13.22 23.46
C MET A 276 -114.43 -12.16 22.74
N GLN A 277 -113.88 -11.45 21.75
CA GLN A 277 -114.65 -10.46 20.97
C GLN A 277 -115.81 -11.11 20.19
N GLU A 278 -115.63 -12.31 19.62
CA GLU A 278 -116.72 -13.06 18.99
C GLU A 278 -117.82 -13.42 20.00
N LYS A 279 -117.43 -13.95 21.17
CA LYS A 279 -118.33 -14.29 22.28
C LYS A 279 -119.12 -13.08 22.78
N ASP A 280 -118.47 -11.94 22.95
CA ASP A 280 -119.13 -10.72 23.42
C ASP A 280 -120.05 -10.14 22.32
N SER A 281 -119.71 -10.31 21.03
CA SER A 281 -120.63 -10.02 19.92
C SER A 281 -121.87 -10.93 19.92
N LEU A 282 -121.75 -12.17 20.39
CA LEU A 282 -122.86 -13.12 20.54
C LEU A 282 -123.70 -12.80 21.78
N ALA A 283 -123.07 -12.33 22.86
CA ALA A 283 -123.77 -11.82 24.05
C ALA A 283 -124.62 -10.59 23.69
N ALA A 284 -124.07 -9.62 22.95
CA ALA A 284 -124.82 -8.44 22.48
C ALA A 284 -126.04 -8.82 21.61
N LYS A 285 -125.89 -9.80 20.70
CA LYS A 285 -127.00 -10.33 19.88
C LYS A 285 -128.05 -11.07 20.71
N LEU A 286 -127.67 -11.69 21.83
CA LEU A 286 -128.61 -12.28 22.79
C LEU A 286 -129.32 -11.21 23.62
N GLU A 287 -128.64 -10.12 23.97
CA GLU A 287 -129.24 -8.99 24.70
C GLU A 287 -130.24 -8.22 23.82
N GLU A 288 -129.93 -8.01 22.53
CA GLU A 288 -130.87 -7.50 21.51
C GLU A 288 -132.13 -8.38 21.41
N LYS A 289 -131.97 -9.72 21.38
CA LYS A 289 -133.09 -10.69 21.43
C LYS A 289 -133.90 -10.63 22.73
N CYS A 290 -133.26 -10.30 23.85
CA CYS A 290 -133.95 -10.08 25.13
C CYS A 290 -134.73 -8.76 25.15
N MET A 291 -134.22 -7.71 24.49
CA MET A 291 -134.91 -6.42 24.32
C MET A 291 -136.18 -6.57 23.45
N GLU A 292 -136.10 -7.27 22.31
CA GLU A 292 -137.28 -7.60 21.49
C GLU A 292 -138.36 -8.34 22.30
N ASN A 293 -137.96 -9.35 23.09
CA ASN A 293 -138.88 -10.05 23.99
C ASN A 293 -139.44 -9.14 25.11
N GLY A 294 -138.66 -8.18 25.59
CA GLY A 294 -139.10 -7.17 26.56
C GLY A 294 -140.23 -6.28 26.01
N GLU A 295 -140.12 -5.83 24.75
CA GLU A 295 -141.19 -5.09 24.08
C GLU A 295 -142.44 -5.94 23.85
N ILE A 296 -142.28 -7.22 23.49
CA ILE A 296 -143.41 -8.17 23.38
C ILE A 296 -144.12 -8.34 24.73
N ILE A 297 -143.38 -8.40 25.84
CA ILE A 297 -143.94 -8.49 27.21
C ILE A 297 -144.67 -7.18 27.58
N GLN A 298 -144.15 -6.01 27.23
CA GLN A 298 -144.86 -4.74 27.44
C GLN A 298 -146.15 -4.66 26.63
N ASN A 299 -146.13 -5.04 25.35
CA ASN A 299 -147.32 -5.08 24.50
C ASN A 299 -148.37 -6.08 25.03
N THR A 300 -147.93 -7.21 25.59
CA THR A 300 -148.82 -8.19 26.25
C THR A 300 -149.47 -7.57 27.49
N ARG A 301 -148.70 -6.88 28.36
CA ARG A 301 -149.25 -6.16 29.52
C ARG A 301 -150.22 -5.03 29.15
N LEU A 302 -150.02 -4.35 28.02
CA LEU A 302 -150.98 -3.35 27.53
C LEU A 302 -152.31 -3.98 27.09
N LEU A 303 -152.26 -5.15 26.45
CA LEU A 303 -153.45 -5.95 26.13
C LEU A 303 -154.16 -6.45 27.40
N GLU A 304 -153.43 -6.93 28.40
CA GLU A 304 -153.98 -7.35 29.71
C GLU A 304 -154.68 -6.18 30.43
N ASN A 305 -154.07 -5.00 30.49
CA ASN A 305 -154.68 -3.81 31.11
C ASN A 305 -155.95 -3.34 30.38
N ASN A 306 -156.01 -3.49 29.05
CA ASN A 306 -157.21 -3.18 28.28
C ASN A 306 -158.31 -4.24 28.48
N LEU A 307 -157.94 -5.51 28.65
CA LEU A 307 -158.87 -6.57 29.03
C LEU A 307 -159.44 -6.34 30.45
N GLU A 308 -158.63 -5.90 31.41
CA GLU A 308 -159.07 -5.65 32.79
C GLU A 308 -160.10 -4.50 32.86
N LYS A 309 -159.87 -3.40 32.14
CA LYS A 309 -160.85 -2.30 32.02
C LYS A 309 -162.18 -2.78 31.43
N SER A 310 -162.14 -3.67 30.42
CA SER A 310 -163.35 -4.26 29.85
C SER A 310 -164.10 -5.17 30.86
N LYS A 311 -163.38 -5.87 31.75
CA LYS A 311 -164.01 -6.59 32.88
C LYS A 311 -164.65 -5.64 33.89
N GLU A 312 -164.04 -4.48 34.18
CA GLU A 312 -164.63 -3.48 35.07
C GLU A 312 -165.95 -2.90 34.52
N GLU A 313 -165.98 -2.61 33.21
CA GLU A 313 -167.21 -2.17 32.52
C GLU A 313 -168.28 -3.27 32.54
N PHE A 314 -167.91 -4.52 32.26
CA PHE A 314 -168.80 -5.68 32.37
C PHE A 314 -169.35 -5.84 33.80
N ASN A 315 -168.53 -5.64 34.83
CA ASN A 315 -168.95 -5.71 36.23
C ASN A 315 -169.88 -4.55 36.64
N LYS A 316 -169.70 -3.33 36.10
CA LYS A 316 -170.65 -2.22 36.29
C LYS A 316 -172.03 -2.57 35.74
N VAL A 317 -172.09 -3.06 34.49
CA VAL A 317 -173.34 -3.54 33.86
C VAL A 317 -173.95 -4.69 34.65
N LYS A 318 -173.14 -5.60 35.20
CA LYS A 318 -173.61 -6.70 36.06
C LYS A 318 -174.27 -6.19 37.35
N ILE A 319 -173.72 -5.16 38.00
CA ILE A 319 -174.29 -4.56 39.22
C ILE A 319 -175.62 -3.87 38.94
N GLU A 320 -175.79 -3.20 37.81
CA GLU A 320 -177.08 -2.64 37.39
C GLU A 320 -178.12 -3.73 37.09
N LYS A 321 -177.68 -4.86 36.52
CA LYS A 321 -178.52 -6.04 36.29
C LYS A 321 -178.98 -6.69 37.60
N GLU A 322 -178.13 -6.73 38.63
CA GLU A 322 -178.51 -7.26 39.94
C GLU A 322 -179.46 -6.32 40.69
N LYS A 323 -179.25 -4.99 40.60
CA LYS A 323 -180.19 -4.00 41.19
C LYS A 323 -181.58 -4.06 40.54
N THR A 324 -181.65 -4.20 39.23
CA THR A 324 -182.93 -4.39 38.51
C THR A 324 -183.56 -5.74 38.82
N ARG A 325 -182.75 -6.79 39.05
CA ARG A 325 -183.24 -8.10 39.52
C ARG A 325 -183.86 -8.03 40.92
N VAL A 326 -183.23 -7.40 41.91
CA VAL A 326 -183.80 -7.27 43.26
C VAL A 326 -185.13 -6.50 43.24
N ALA A 327 -185.21 -5.40 42.49
CA ALA A 327 -186.45 -4.65 42.29
C ALA A 327 -187.53 -5.39 41.47
N LEU A 328 -187.17 -6.49 40.80
CA LEU A 328 -188.10 -7.45 40.21
C LEU A 328 -188.45 -8.57 41.22
N GLU A 329 -187.54 -9.01 42.08
CA GLU A 329 -187.79 -10.04 43.10
C GLU A 329 -188.73 -9.55 44.22
N GLU A 330 -188.72 -8.26 44.56
CA GLU A 330 -189.77 -7.65 45.41
C GLU A 330 -191.14 -7.65 44.70
N LYS A 331 -191.18 -7.25 43.42
CA LYS A 331 -192.41 -7.28 42.61
C LYS A 331 -192.90 -8.69 42.33
N ILE A 332 -191.99 -9.68 42.26
CA ILE A 332 -192.31 -11.10 42.14
C ILE A 332 -192.88 -11.60 43.46
N ASN A 333 -192.38 -11.21 44.64
CA ASN A 333 -193.01 -11.59 45.92
C ASN A 333 -194.46 -11.09 46.04
N ASP A 334 -194.72 -9.83 45.67
CA ASP A 334 -196.10 -9.31 45.67
C ASP A 334 -196.96 -9.84 44.50
N LEU A 335 -196.35 -10.20 43.37
CA LEU A 335 -197.03 -10.93 42.31
C LEU A 335 -197.21 -12.43 42.63
N GLU A 336 -196.43 -13.05 43.51
CA GLU A 336 -196.56 -14.46 43.92
C GLU A 336 -197.65 -14.63 44.97
N LYS A 337 -197.82 -13.65 45.87
CA LYS A 337 -199.10 -13.46 46.60
C LYS A 337 -200.30 -13.32 45.65
N SER A 338 -200.04 -12.91 44.40
CA SER A 338 -201.01 -12.81 43.29
C SER A 338 -200.87 -13.92 42.23
N LEU A 339 -200.08 -14.96 42.48
CA LEU A 339 -199.84 -16.11 41.57
C LEU A 339 -200.17 -17.44 42.25
N GLU A 340 -200.17 -17.47 43.58
CA GLU A 340 -201.05 -18.34 44.37
C GLU A 340 -202.54 -18.15 43.97
N SER A 341 -202.92 -16.98 43.44
CA SER A 341 -204.23 -16.72 42.78
C SER A 341 -204.22 -16.85 41.24
N ASN A 342 -203.06 -17.10 40.62
CA ASN A 342 -202.87 -17.23 39.16
C ASN A 342 -202.04 -18.46 38.72
N LYS A 343 -202.30 -19.64 39.30
CA LYS A 343 -201.76 -20.95 38.82
C LYS A 343 -202.18 -21.28 37.37
N LYS A 344 -201.44 -20.76 36.36
CA LYS A 344 -201.87 -20.56 34.93
C LYS A 344 -200.85 -20.92 33.79
N LEU A 345 -200.09 -20.01 33.12
CA LEU A 345 -199.69 -20.18 31.68
C LEU A 345 -198.36 -19.51 31.13
N ASN A 346 -197.74 -20.11 30.07
CA ASN A 346 -196.94 -19.54 28.92
C ASN A 346 -195.36 -19.65 28.78
N ASP A 347 -194.82 -19.65 27.53
CA ASP A 347 -193.38 -19.43 27.10
C ASP A 347 -193.28 -19.07 25.56
N MET A 348 -192.46 -19.79 24.75
CA MET A 348 -192.23 -19.78 23.26
C MET A 348 -191.14 -18.76 22.62
N PHE A 349 -189.93 -19.20 22.05
CA PHE A 349 -188.89 -18.66 20.97
C PHE A 349 -187.44 -17.89 21.16
N ARG A 350 -186.23 -18.20 20.49
CA ARG A 350 -184.74 -17.70 20.73
C ARG A 350 -183.51 -17.89 19.60
N GLN A 351 -182.38 -17.07 19.30
CA GLN A 351 -181.09 -17.34 18.36
C GLN A 351 -179.84 -16.29 17.93
N LYS A 352 -178.57 -16.69 17.37
CA LYS A 352 -177.42 -16.11 16.39
C LYS A 352 -176.04 -15.24 16.77
N ILE A 353 -174.82 -14.86 16.09
CA ILE A 353 -173.83 -15.01 14.83
C ILE A 353 -172.27 -14.33 14.82
N ASP A 354 -171.37 -14.20 13.72
CA ASP A 354 -169.78 -14.15 13.45
C ASP A 354 -168.97 -12.93 12.61
N VAL A 355 -167.67 -12.67 12.02
CA VAL A 355 -166.12 -13.03 11.77
C VAL A 355 -165.23 -12.06 10.70
N LEU A 356 -163.88 -11.87 10.20
CA LEU A 356 -162.29 -11.78 10.42
C LEU A 356 -161.21 -11.27 9.21
N ASN A 357 -159.85 -10.78 9.30
CA ASN A 357 -158.75 -10.44 8.17
C ASN A 357 -157.13 -9.93 8.35
N LYS A 358 -156.09 -9.80 7.34
CA LYS A 358 -154.53 -9.27 7.35
C LYS A 358 -153.51 -9.06 6.02
N LYS A 359 -152.27 -8.29 5.91
CA LYS A 359 -150.95 -8.30 4.94
C LYS A 359 -149.94 -6.96 4.72
N SER A 360 -148.68 -6.56 4.10
CA SER A 360 -147.17 -6.82 3.53
C SER A 360 -146.28 -5.53 2.93
N VAL A 361 -144.97 -5.20 2.41
CA VAL A 361 -143.41 -5.52 2.17
C VAL A 361 -142.41 -4.40 1.34
N GLY A 362 -140.99 -4.41 1.11
CA GLY A 362 -139.98 -3.34 0.42
C GLY A 362 -138.40 -3.56 -0.15
N ASP A 363 -137.47 -2.56 -0.61
CA ASP A 363 -136.03 -2.59 -1.38
C ASP A 363 -134.96 -1.27 -1.37
N ASN A 364 -133.70 -0.83 -1.95
CA ASN A 364 -132.49 -1.03 -3.00
C ASN A 364 -130.98 -0.25 -2.88
N LYS A 365 -130.02 0.11 -3.90
CA LYS A 365 -128.43 0.44 -3.90
C LYS A 365 -127.50 1.40 -4.94
N ASP A 366 -126.08 1.61 -4.83
CA ASP A 366 -124.81 1.85 -5.83
C ASP A 366 -123.64 3.08 -5.93
N GLY A 367 -122.45 3.11 -6.74
CA GLY A 367 -121.13 4.06 -6.71
C GLY A 367 -119.94 4.35 -7.88
N PRO A 368 -118.67 5.03 -7.72
CA PRO A 368 -117.68 5.80 -8.73
C PRO A 368 -115.98 5.82 -8.80
N VAL A 369 -115.14 6.66 -9.63
CA VAL A 369 -113.54 6.77 -9.91
C VAL A 369 -112.83 8.17 -10.49
N ASN A 370 -111.56 8.65 -10.97
CA ASN A 370 -110.01 8.47 -11.37
C ASN A 370 -109.11 9.87 -11.68
N VAL A 371 -107.84 10.31 -12.19
CA VAL A 371 -106.37 10.06 -12.81
C VAL A 371 -105.39 11.42 -13.01
N LYS A 372 -104.10 11.85 -13.53
CA LYS A 372 -102.59 11.65 -14.09
C LYS A 372 -101.70 13.06 -14.36
N ALA A 373 -100.43 13.49 -14.89
CA ALA A 373 -98.89 13.26 -15.30
C ALA A 373 -98.06 14.60 -15.89
N ASN A 374 -96.76 14.98 -16.36
CA ASN A 374 -95.18 14.73 -16.47
C ASN A 374 -94.17 15.85 -17.23
N GLY A 375 -92.73 15.94 -17.26
CA GLY A 375 -91.74 16.87 -18.13
C GLY A 375 -90.09 17.11 -17.95
N GLY A 376 -89.19 17.78 -18.86
CA GLY A 376 -87.66 18.26 -18.72
C GLY A 376 -86.59 18.66 -19.95
N LEU A 377 -85.32 19.32 -19.87
CA LEU A 377 -84.08 19.51 -20.90
C LEU A 377 -82.63 20.33 -20.64
N ILE A 378 -81.66 20.76 -21.61
CA ILE A 378 -80.07 21.06 -21.54
C ILE A 378 -79.14 22.14 -22.43
N ASN A 379 -77.71 22.32 -22.31
CA ASN A 379 -76.49 22.84 -23.24
C ASN A 379 -75.52 24.18 -22.97
N GLY A 380 -74.24 24.67 -23.41
CA GLY A 380 -72.84 24.38 -24.10
C GLY A 380 -71.70 25.51 -24.58
N LYS A 381 -70.31 25.26 -24.77
CA LYS A 381 -69.07 25.84 -25.64
C LYS A 381 -68.00 27.08 -25.39
N LYS A 382 -66.61 27.00 -25.65
CA LYS A 382 -65.49 28.12 -25.81
C LYS A 382 -63.92 27.78 -26.15
N GLY A 383 -62.95 28.73 -26.49
CA GLY A 383 -61.37 28.68 -26.57
C GLY A 383 -60.57 29.51 -27.71
N GLY A 384 -59.22 29.86 -27.94
CA GLY A 384 -57.80 30.01 -27.31
C GLY A 384 -56.49 30.21 -28.29
N LYS A 385 -55.31 30.96 -28.02
CA LYS A 385 -53.97 31.06 -28.84
C LYS A 385 -52.69 31.99 -28.43
N LYS A 386 -51.40 31.57 -28.70
CA LYS A 386 -50.00 32.20 -29.01
C LYS A 386 -49.35 33.57 -28.48
N LYS A 387 -48.02 33.64 -28.09
CA LYS A 387 -47.07 34.86 -28.08
C LYS A 387 -45.52 34.58 -27.82
N SER A 388 -44.51 35.49 -28.09
CA SER A 388 -43.00 35.32 -27.83
C SER A 388 -41.99 36.50 -28.20
N LYS A 389 -40.67 36.52 -27.73
CA LYS A 389 -39.34 36.92 -28.41
C LYS A 389 -38.38 38.13 -27.90
N LYS A 390 -37.06 37.86 -27.64
CA LYS A 390 -35.71 38.61 -27.81
C LYS A 390 -35.10 39.87 -27.03
N GLN A 391 -33.79 39.75 -26.61
CA GLN A 391 -32.55 40.66 -26.68
C GLN A 391 -32.40 42.03 -25.87
N ASN A 392 -31.27 42.79 -25.66
CA ASN A 392 -29.78 42.83 -26.04
C ASN A 392 -28.83 43.82 -25.22
N SER A 393 -27.47 43.66 -25.25
CA SER A 393 -26.29 44.65 -25.10
C SER A 393 -26.02 45.52 -23.82
N GLY A 394 -24.80 46.06 -23.48
CA GLY A 394 -23.37 45.96 -23.97
C GLY A 394 -22.35 47.10 -23.51
N ALA A 395 -21.00 46.96 -23.75
CA ALA A 395 -19.83 47.94 -23.62
C ALA A 395 -19.26 48.31 -22.19
N ALA A 396 -18.10 48.99 -21.87
CA ALA A 396 -16.69 49.31 -22.37
C ALA A 396 -15.96 50.22 -21.27
N ALA A 397 -14.69 50.72 -21.14
CA ALA A 397 -13.24 50.71 -21.62
C ALA A 397 -12.34 51.34 -20.46
N CYS A 398 -11.03 51.72 -20.41
CA CYS A 398 -9.74 51.81 -21.22
C CYS A 398 -8.50 51.48 -20.29
N ASP A 399 -7.25 52.02 -20.13
CA ASP A 399 -6.24 53.05 -20.62
C ASP A 399 -4.79 52.62 -20.09
N SER A 400 -3.57 53.25 -19.98
CA SER A 400 -2.82 54.55 -20.24
C SER A 400 -1.24 54.37 -20.10
N ILE A 401 -0.32 55.37 -20.33
CA ILE A 401 1.21 55.23 -20.24
C ILE A 401 2.09 56.55 -20.20
N LEU A 402 3.41 56.55 -19.77
CA LEU A 402 4.66 57.25 -20.32
C LEU A 402 5.90 57.45 -19.33
N ALA A 403 7.11 57.94 -19.77
CA ALA A 403 8.42 58.22 -19.06
C ALA A 403 9.26 59.40 -19.74
N GLN A 404 10.56 59.82 -19.56
CA GLN A 404 11.88 59.41 -18.92
C GLN A 404 12.92 60.63 -18.87
N SER A 405 14.19 60.54 -18.38
CA SER A 405 15.22 61.65 -18.26
C SER A 405 16.77 61.27 -18.27
N SER A 406 17.72 62.26 -18.33
CA SER A 406 19.25 62.19 -18.32
C SER A 406 19.92 63.62 -18.28
N SER A 407 21.25 63.99 -18.22
CA SER A 407 22.61 63.43 -17.87
C SER A 407 23.79 64.49 -17.98
N SER A 408 25.07 64.16 -17.63
CA SER A 408 26.43 64.76 -18.07
C SER A 408 26.90 66.19 -17.60
N SER A 409 28.19 66.67 -17.63
CA SER A 409 29.62 66.16 -17.62
C SER A 409 30.72 67.32 -17.60
N ASP A 410 32.06 67.03 -17.62
CA ASP A 410 33.22 67.80 -18.27
C ASP A 410 34.53 68.25 -17.50
N VAL A 411 35.61 68.61 -18.25
CA VAL A 411 37.03 68.14 -18.06
C VAL A 411 38.17 69.08 -18.60
N GLU A 412 39.45 68.80 -18.23
CA GLU A 412 40.76 69.23 -18.81
C GLU A 412 41.21 70.72 -18.82
N VAL A 413 42.07 71.09 -17.85
CA VAL A 413 43.07 72.19 -17.96
C VAL A 413 44.47 71.58 -18.14
N VAL A 414 44.56 70.69 -19.13
CA VAL A 414 45.75 69.88 -19.40
C VAL A 414 46.50 70.44 -20.61
N GLU A 415 47.69 70.96 -20.35
CA GLU A 415 48.89 70.51 -21.06
C GLU A 415 50.07 71.01 -20.26
N LEU A 416 50.77 72.10 -20.63
CA LEU A 416 52.12 72.41 -20.13
C LEU A 416 52.21 73.35 -18.90
N LYS A 417 52.28 72.92 -17.63
CA LYS A 417 51.73 71.76 -16.87
C LYS A 417 52.05 70.28 -17.19
N HIS A 418 53.03 69.93 -18.03
CA HIS A 418 53.14 68.58 -18.62
C HIS A 418 54.54 67.95 -18.56
N LYS A 419 55.42 68.38 -17.63
CA LYS A 419 56.83 67.89 -17.58
C LYS A 419 57.34 67.60 -16.17
N VAL A 420 57.49 68.63 -15.33
CA VAL A 420 57.65 68.42 -13.88
C VAL A 420 56.31 67.90 -13.35
N GLU A 421 55.23 68.59 -13.71
CA GLU A 421 53.85 68.12 -13.70
C GLU A 421 53.58 67.06 -14.83
N GLU A 422 54.54 66.18 -15.09
CA GLU A 422 54.41 64.85 -15.73
C GLU A 422 55.07 63.76 -14.86
N VAL A 423 55.84 64.15 -13.85
CA VAL A 423 56.57 63.29 -12.92
C VAL A 423 56.04 63.48 -11.51
N GLU A 424 55.85 64.73 -11.07
CA GLU A 424 54.88 65.07 -10.03
C GLU A 424 53.45 64.76 -10.49
N ALA A 425 53.14 64.79 -11.79
CA ALA A 425 51.86 64.29 -12.30
C ALA A 425 51.88 62.81 -12.70
N LYS A 426 53.03 62.09 -12.75
CA LYS A 426 53.03 60.62 -12.75
C LYS A 426 53.03 60.04 -11.34
N LEU A 427 53.58 60.76 -10.38
CA LEU A 427 53.46 60.46 -8.95
C LEU A 427 52.09 60.87 -8.42
N SER A 428 51.53 62.00 -8.88
CA SER A 428 50.14 62.38 -8.62
C SER A 428 49.17 61.61 -9.52
N GLU A 429 49.53 61.13 -10.71
CA GLU A 429 48.75 60.08 -11.37
C GLU A 429 48.90 58.75 -10.63
N GLU A 430 50.03 58.35 -10.03
CA GLU A 430 50.10 57.10 -9.27
C GLU A 430 49.41 57.24 -7.91
N GLN A 431 49.40 58.42 -7.29
CA GLN A 431 48.64 58.71 -6.07
C GLN A 431 47.16 58.99 -6.35
N ALA A 432 46.81 59.51 -7.53
CA ALA A 432 45.42 59.61 -8.00
C ALA A 432 44.92 58.29 -8.60
N LYS A 433 45.76 57.46 -9.22
CA LYS A 433 45.39 56.09 -9.65
C LYS A 433 45.38 55.14 -8.48
N SER A 434 46.29 55.27 -7.50
CA SER A 434 46.17 54.59 -6.20
C SER A 434 44.99 55.14 -5.42
N GLY A 435 44.70 56.44 -5.51
CA GLY A 435 43.54 57.08 -4.89
C GLY A 435 42.21 56.76 -5.58
N GLU A 436 42.22 56.51 -6.90
CA GLU A 436 41.10 56.03 -7.72
C GLU A 436 40.96 54.52 -7.61
N LEU A 437 42.03 53.78 -7.34
CA LEU A 437 41.97 52.36 -6.99
C LEU A 437 41.54 52.18 -5.54
N GLU A 438 41.90 53.08 -4.63
CA GLU A 438 41.41 53.09 -3.25
C GLU A 438 39.98 53.64 -3.17
N ASN A 439 39.64 54.65 -3.98
CA ASN A 439 38.26 55.12 -4.13
C ASN A 439 37.43 54.11 -4.91
N ARG A 440 37.93 53.42 -5.94
CA ARG A 440 37.25 52.25 -6.52
C ARG A 440 37.18 51.09 -5.56
N LEU A 441 38.16 50.89 -4.68
CA LEU A 441 38.07 49.86 -3.64
C LEU A 441 37.01 50.26 -2.60
N LYS A 442 36.87 51.55 -2.26
CA LYS A 442 35.79 52.07 -1.41
C LYS A 442 34.44 52.02 -2.12
N GLU A 443 34.34 52.40 -3.39
CA GLU A 443 33.14 52.28 -4.23
C GLU A 443 32.76 50.81 -4.40
N LYS A 444 33.73 49.89 -4.55
CA LYS A 444 33.47 48.44 -4.63
C LYS A 444 33.18 47.82 -3.27
N VAL A 445 33.72 48.36 -2.17
CA VAL A 445 33.32 47.98 -0.80
C VAL A 445 31.93 48.51 -0.50
N ILE A 446 31.59 49.73 -0.90
CA ILE A 446 30.24 50.32 -0.81
C ILE A 446 29.28 49.55 -1.72
N GLU A 447 29.65 49.21 -2.96
CA GLU A 447 28.84 48.31 -3.80
C GLU A 447 28.72 46.92 -3.19
N ILE A 448 29.73 46.41 -2.48
CA ILE A 448 29.64 45.13 -1.75
C ILE A 448 28.77 45.27 -0.50
N GLU A 449 28.78 46.41 0.19
CA GLU A 449 27.90 46.72 1.33
C GLU A 449 26.46 46.93 0.87
N ASP A 450 26.23 47.69 -0.21
CA ASP A 450 24.96 47.85 -0.91
C ASP A 450 24.46 46.51 -1.49
N LEU A 451 25.35 45.66 -2.04
CA LEU A 451 24.99 44.31 -2.50
C LEU A 451 24.74 43.36 -1.33
N ASN A 452 25.40 43.53 -0.19
CA ASN A 452 25.13 42.77 1.03
C ASN A 452 23.83 43.21 1.68
N ASP A 453 23.51 44.50 1.72
CA ASP A 453 22.22 45.01 2.19
C ASP A 453 21.12 44.77 1.15
N MET A 454 21.39 44.71 -0.15
CA MET A 454 20.45 44.19 -1.15
C MET A 454 20.24 42.68 -0.98
N LEU A 455 21.29 41.88 -0.75
CA LEU A 455 21.16 40.45 -0.43
C LEU A 455 20.43 40.23 0.90
N ARG A 456 20.58 41.13 1.86
CA ARG A 456 19.87 41.12 3.15
C ARG A 456 18.42 41.54 3.00
N ASN A 457 18.12 42.59 2.24
CA ASN A 457 16.75 42.96 1.88
C ASN A 457 16.08 41.88 1.02
N VAL A 458 16.83 41.18 0.16
CA VAL A 458 16.36 39.98 -0.56
C VAL A 458 16.14 38.82 0.42
N ALA A 459 17.03 38.58 1.39
CA ALA A 459 16.84 37.54 2.41
C ALA A 459 15.65 37.84 3.33
N ASP A 460 15.51 39.07 3.82
CA ASP A 460 14.41 39.52 4.66
C ASP A 460 13.08 39.54 3.88
N SER A 461 13.07 39.95 2.61
CA SER A 461 11.87 39.86 1.77
C SER A 461 11.54 38.44 1.31
N LEU A 462 12.53 37.54 1.19
CA LEU A 462 12.32 36.11 0.95
C LEU A 462 11.80 35.43 2.23
N VAL A 463 12.29 35.80 3.41
CA VAL A 463 11.74 35.37 4.72
C VAL A 463 10.34 35.95 4.94
N GLU A 464 10.05 37.18 4.51
CA GLU A 464 8.68 37.70 4.49
C GLU A 464 7.80 36.98 3.46
N ALA A 465 8.31 36.62 2.28
CA ALA A 465 7.59 35.82 1.30
C ALA A 465 7.35 34.39 1.83
N GLU A 466 8.27 33.83 2.61
CA GLU A 466 8.11 32.53 3.26
C GLU A 466 7.10 32.59 4.41
N LYS A 467 7.10 33.67 5.21
CA LYS A 467 6.05 33.96 6.21
C LYS A 467 4.69 34.13 5.55
N LYS A 468 4.59 34.95 4.50
CA LYS A 468 3.36 35.17 3.73
C LYS A 468 2.91 33.89 3.01
N ASN A 469 3.82 33.04 2.54
CA ASN A 469 3.49 31.71 2.01
C ASN A 469 3.02 30.73 3.10
N LYS A 470 3.57 30.80 4.33
CA LYS A 470 3.05 30.04 5.48
C LYS A 470 1.67 30.53 5.91
N GLU A 471 1.44 31.84 5.93
CA GLU A 471 0.13 32.44 6.17
C GLU A 471 -0.86 32.05 5.07
N VAL A 472 -0.49 32.14 3.80
CA VAL A 472 -1.30 31.69 2.65
C VAL A 472 -1.58 30.19 2.73
N ALA A 473 -0.60 29.34 3.07
CA ALA A 473 -0.82 27.91 3.24
C ALA A 473 -1.75 27.59 4.44
N ASP A 474 -1.65 28.32 5.55
CA ASP A 474 -2.56 28.18 6.68
C ASP A 474 -3.93 28.80 6.41
N HIS A 475 -4.03 29.78 5.50
CA HIS A 475 -5.30 30.26 4.95
C HIS A 475 -5.91 29.27 3.95
N GLN A 476 -5.11 28.61 3.11
CA GLN A 476 -5.56 27.54 2.22
C GLN A 476 -6.10 26.36 3.04
N LYS A 477 -5.38 25.88 4.06
CA LYS A 477 -5.90 24.86 4.99
C LYS A 477 -7.23 25.28 5.64
N LYS A 478 -7.36 26.55 6.04
CA LYS A 478 -8.62 27.08 6.60
C LYS A 478 -9.73 27.18 5.55
N VAL A 479 -9.41 27.46 4.29
CA VAL A 479 -10.36 27.45 3.17
C VAL A 479 -10.79 26.01 2.85
N GLU A 480 -9.86 25.07 2.70
CA GLU A 480 -10.13 23.63 2.51
C GLU A 480 -10.96 23.06 3.67
N GLU A 481 -10.62 23.39 4.92
CA GLU A 481 -11.39 22.98 6.09
C GLU A 481 -12.78 23.66 6.15
N LEU A 482 -12.92 24.89 5.68
CA LEU A 482 -14.21 25.57 5.52
C LEU A 482 -15.02 25.05 4.34
N GLU A 483 -14.39 24.60 3.26
CA GLU A 483 -15.02 23.97 2.10
C GLU A 483 -15.49 22.55 2.44
N LEU A 484 -14.71 21.77 3.19
CA LEU A 484 -15.15 20.51 3.79
C LEU A 484 -16.30 20.73 4.78
N LYS A 485 -16.25 21.78 5.62
CA LYS A 485 -17.37 22.15 6.49
C LYS A 485 -18.60 22.63 5.69
N LEU A 486 -18.40 23.30 4.56
CA LEU A 486 -19.48 23.73 3.68
C LEU A 486 -20.10 22.53 2.96
N GLU A 487 -19.30 21.60 2.45
CA GLU A 487 -19.77 20.43 1.70
C GLU A 487 -20.43 19.40 2.61
N THR A 488 -19.90 19.17 3.82
CA THR A 488 -20.59 18.39 4.86
C THR A 488 -21.88 19.06 5.32
N LYS A 489 -21.96 20.40 5.34
CA LYS A 489 -23.22 21.12 5.59
C LYS A 489 -24.19 21.11 4.41
N LYS A 490 -23.71 21.06 3.15
CA LYS A 490 -24.54 20.85 1.95
C LYS A 490 -25.10 19.43 1.92
N SER A 491 -24.29 18.41 2.18
CA SER A 491 -24.73 17.02 2.20
C SER A 491 -25.64 16.74 3.39
N GLU A 492 -25.40 17.35 4.56
CA GLU A 492 -26.35 17.34 5.68
C GLU A 492 -27.66 18.07 5.32
N LEU A 493 -27.61 19.22 4.62
CA LEU A 493 -28.81 19.89 4.11
C LEU A 493 -29.57 19.06 3.07
N GLU A 494 -28.88 18.35 2.19
CA GLU A 494 -29.52 17.52 1.16
C GLU A 494 -30.06 16.22 1.75
N MET A 495 -29.36 15.60 2.71
CA MET A 495 -29.89 14.52 3.52
C MET A 495 -31.10 14.96 4.35
N LEU A 496 -31.09 16.17 4.92
CA LEU A 496 -32.25 16.75 5.59
C LEU A 496 -33.37 17.09 4.61
N ARG A 497 -33.09 17.48 3.36
CA ARG A 497 -34.12 17.65 2.31
C ARG A 497 -34.74 16.32 1.92
N ILE A 498 -33.94 15.29 1.71
CA ILE A 498 -34.39 13.93 1.39
C ILE A 498 -35.19 13.35 2.57
N GLN A 499 -34.73 13.52 3.81
CA GLN A 499 -35.47 13.12 5.01
C GLN A 499 -36.78 13.90 5.18
N ASN A 500 -36.79 15.22 4.94
CA ASN A 500 -38.02 16.02 4.98
C ASN A 500 -38.97 15.67 3.82
N ALA A 501 -38.45 15.32 2.63
CA ALA A 501 -39.24 14.89 1.48
C ALA A 501 -39.86 13.51 1.70
N ASN A 502 -39.08 12.54 2.19
CA ASN A 502 -39.56 11.21 2.56
C ASN A 502 -40.56 11.31 3.72
N ALA A 503 -40.28 12.15 4.73
CA ALA A 503 -41.23 12.42 5.81
C ALA A 503 -42.49 13.10 5.28
N LEU A 504 -42.42 14.02 4.31
CA LEU A 504 -43.59 14.59 3.62
C LEU A 504 -44.36 13.53 2.85
N GLU A 505 -43.69 12.61 2.16
CA GLU A 505 -44.33 11.51 1.43
C GLU A 505 -45.01 10.53 2.38
N ASP A 506 -44.41 10.23 3.53
CA ASP A 506 -44.99 9.37 4.57
C ASP A 506 -46.07 10.10 5.40
N TYR A 507 -45.95 11.41 5.62
CA TYR A 507 -47.04 12.26 6.10
C TYR A 507 -48.18 12.32 5.07
N GLU A 508 -47.90 12.30 3.77
CA GLU A 508 -48.93 12.19 2.74
C GLU A 508 -49.56 10.80 2.70
N LYS A 509 -48.80 9.70 2.82
CA LYS A 509 -49.35 8.33 2.90
C LYS A 509 -50.20 8.15 4.14
N THR A 510 -49.70 8.58 5.30
CA THR A 510 -50.47 8.52 6.55
C THR A 510 -51.69 9.43 6.48
N LYS A 511 -51.59 10.67 5.98
CA LYS A 511 -52.73 11.58 5.74
C LYS A 511 -53.73 11.02 4.73
N LYS A 512 -53.30 10.35 3.66
CA LYS A 512 -54.19 9.66 2.70
C LYS A 512 -54.90 8.48 3.38
N SER A 513 -54.20 7.66 4.15
CA SER A 513 -54.82 6.56 4.92
C SER A 513 -55.73 7.03 6.05
N LEU A 514 -55.45 8.20 6.65
CA LEU A 514 -56.28 8.86 7.63
C LEU A 514 -57.47 9.56 6.99
N SER A 515 -57.34 10.12 5.77
CA SER A 515 -58.46 10.63 4.98
C SER A 515 -59.39 9.49 4.57
N GLN A 516 -58.84 8.38 4.07
CA GLN A 516 -59.62 7.17 3.76
C GLN A 516 -60.31 6.61 5.01
N LYS A 517 -59.64 6.55 6.16
CA LYS A 517 -60.26 6.15 7.43
C LYS A 517 -61.29 7.17 7.93
N ALA A 518 -61.06 8.47 7.74
CA ALA A 518 -62.01 9.52 8.09
C ALA A 518 -63.24 9.50 7.17
N GLU A 519 -63.06 9.25 5.87
CA GLU A 519 -64.13 9.01 4.89
C GLU A 519 -64.87 7.71 5.20
N GLU A 520 -64.19 6.64 5.60
CA GLU A 520 -64.84 5.43 6.11
C GLU A 520 -65.64 5.71 7.39
N TYR A 521 -65.09 6.42 8.36
CA TYR A 521 -65.78 6.78 9.59
C TYR A 521 -66.92 7.77 9.34
N TYR A 522 -66.79 8.66 8.36
CA TYR A 522 -67.84 9.59 7.93
C TYR A 522 -68.95 8.87 7.15
N ASN A 523 -68.61 7.89 6.31
CA ASN A 523 -69.60 7.02 5.66
C ASN A 523 -70.27 6.06 6.67
N LYS A 524 -69.54 5.56 7.68
CA LYS A 524 -70.11 4.81 8.82
C LYS A 524 -70.98 5.71 9.69
N TYR A 525 -70.58 6.97 9.91
CA TYR A 525 -71.37 7.98 10.61
C TYR A 525 -72.64 8.33 9.84
N ILE A 526 -72.58 8.59 8.53
CA ILE A 526 -73.76 8.82 7.68
C ILE A 526 -74.70 7.61 7.70
N LYS A 527 -74.17 6.38 7.64
CA LYS A 527 -74.98 5.16 7.78
C LYS A 527 -75.66 5.10 9.15
N LEU A 528 -74.89 5.23 10.23
CA LEU A 528 -75.42 5.28 11.59
C LEU A 528 -76.39 6.46 11.80
N GLU A 529 -76.19 7.61 11.17
CA GLU A 529 -77.07 8.77 11.26
C GLU A 529 -78.35 8.56 10.45
N SER A 530 -78.29 7.83 9.32
CA SER A 530 -79.48 7.38 8.59
C SER A 530 -80.24 6.28 9.34
N GLU A 531 -79.56 5.32 9.96
CA GLU A 531 -80.15 4.30 10.84
C GLU A 531 -80.73 4.93 12.10
N LEU A 532 -80.09 5.95 12.68
CA LEU A 532 -80.56 6.70 13.85
C LEU A 532 -81.67 7.69 13.46
N SER A 533 -81.71 8.17 12.21
CA SER A 533 -82.85 8.91 11.65
C SER A 533 -84.05 8.00 11.47
N LEU A 534 -83.89 6.82 10.88
CA LEU A 534 -84.94 5.79 10.80
C LEU A 534 -85.41 5.37 12.19
N LYS A 535 -84.49 5.13 13.15
CA LYS A 535 -84.84 4.87 14.56
C LYS A 535 -85.51 6.05 15.26
N LYS A 536 -85.29 7.29 14.82
CA LYS A 536 -86.02 8.48 15.32
C LYS A 536 -87.41 8.57 14.72
N GLU A 537 -87.59 8.14 13.48
CA GLU A 537 -88.89 8.06 12.78
C GLU A 537 -89.73 6.89 13.32
N ASP A 538 -89.12 5.72 13.52
CA ASP A 538 -89.66 4.61 14.33
C ASP A 538 -90.03 5.11 15.73
N SER A 539 -89.14 5.86 16.40
CA SER A 539 -89.42 6.39 17.73
C SER A 539 -90.46 7.51 17.74
N SER A 540 -90.68 8.24 16.65
CA SER A 540 -91.71 9.28 16.58
C SER A 540 -93.08 8.69 16.26
N THR A 541 -93.16 7.66 15.42
CA THR A 541 -94.38 6.88 15.23
C THR A 541 -94.74 6.09 16.50
N MET A 542 -93.77 5.45 17.15
CA MET A 542 -93.98 4.81 18.46
C MET A 542 -94.45 5.83 19.52
N LYS A 543 -93.87 7.03 19.55
CA LYS A 543 -94.35 8.12 20.41
C LYS A 543 -95.76 8.59 20.07
N HIS A 544 -96.09 8.76 18.80
CA HIS A 544 -97.46 9.11 18.40
C HIS A 544 -98.46 8.02 18.81
N THR A 545 -98.09 6.73 18.72
CA THR A 545 -98.93 5.64 19.26
C THR A 545 -99.02 5.63 20.79
N ILE A 546 -98.00 6.14 21.50
CA ILE A 546 -98.02 6.33 22.96
C ILE A 546 -98.88 7.55 23.31
N GLU A 547 -98.77 8.68 22.63
CA GLU A 547 -99.63 9.87 22.80
C GLU A 547 -101.11 9.54 22.45
N ASP A 548 -101.35 8.68 21.45
CA ASP A 548 -102.65 8.11 21.13
C ASP A 548 -103.15 7.09 22.18
N GLN A 549 -102.28 6.55 23.04
CA GLN A 549 -102.65 5.70 24.19
C GLN A 549 -102.82 6.54 25.46
N GLU A 550 -101.98 7.54 25.70
CA GLU A 550 -102.06 8.50 26.80
C GLU A 550 -103.31 9.37 26.70
N SER A 551 -103.74 9.75 25.48
CA SER A 551 -105.03 10.41 25.26
C SER A 551 -106.24 9.50 25.51
N LYS A 552 -106.12 8.19 25.23
CA LYS A 552 -107.13 7.18 25.62
C LYS A 552 -107.14 6.93 27.13
N ILE A 553 -105.98 6.91 27.79
CA ILE A 553 -105.87 6.84 29.25
C ILE A 553 -106.44 8.12 29.88
N CYS A 554 -106.12 9.31 29.38
CA CYS A 554 -106.66 10.58 29.88
C CYS A 554 -108.19 10.67 29.76
N THR A 555 -108.77 10.21 28.64
CA THR A 555 -110.24 10.14 28.49
C THR A 555 -110.88 9.09 29.42
N LEU A 556 -110.22 7.96 29.67
CA LEU A 556 -110.64 6.99 30.69
C LEU A 556 -110.50 7.55 32.12
N GLU A 557 -109.42 8.26 32.45
CA GLU A 557 -109.21 8.90 33.75
C GLU A 557 -110.22 10.03 34.00
N LEU A 558 -110.59 10.79 32.97
CA LEU A 558 -111.70 11.75 33.04
C LEU A 558 -113.01 11.03 33.38
N SER A 559 -113.35 9.93 32.69
CA SER A 559 -114.56 9.14 33.00
C SER A 559 -114.53 8.53 34.41
N LEU A 560 -113.36 8.10 34.88
CA LEU A 560 -113.15 7.59 36.24
C LEU A 560 -113.31 8.68 37.30
N ASN A 561 -112.88 9.91 37.00
CA ASN A 561 -113.03 11.05 37.90
C ASN A 561 -114.47 11.62 37.87
N GLU A 562 -115.19 11.52 36.76
CA GLU A 562 -116.65 11.76 36.73
C GLU A 562 -117.42 10.72 37.57
N ALA A 563 -117.02 9.45 37.53
CA ALA A 563 -117.58 8.40 38.39
C ALA A 563 -117.34 8.72 39.88
N LYS A 564 -116.10 9.04 40.28
CA LYS A 564 -115.78 9.48 41.66
C LYS A 564 -116.54 10.74 42.08
N ALA A 565 -116.67 11.73 41.19
CA ALA A 565 -117.46 12.93 41.47
C ALA A 565 -118.97 12.62 41.63
N ASN A 566 -119.46 11.49 41.12
CA ASN A 566 -120.82 11.01 41.37
C ASN A 566 -120.92 10.18 42.66
N GLU A 567 -119.85 9.48 43.05
CA GLU A 567 -119.70 8.84 44.37
C GLU A 567 -119.68 9.87 45.50
N GLU A 568 -118.90 10.96 45.39
CA GLU A 568 -118.91 12.07 46.36
C GLU A 568 -120.30 12.74 46.47
N LYS A 569 -121.05 12.86 45.37
CA LYS A 569 -122.44 13.35 45.39
C LYS A 569 -123.39 12.39 46.11
N LEU A 570 -123.10 11.08 46.14
CA LEU A 570 -123.84 10.09 46.90
C LEU A 570 -123.44 10.10 48.39
N GLU A 571 -122.17 10.26 48.72
CA GLU A 571 -121.71 10.48 50.10
C GLU A 571 -122.29 11.78 50.69
N ALA A 572 -122.31 12.87 49.92
CA ALA A 572 -122.89 14.15 50.34
C ALA A 572 -124.40 14.05 50.64
N LYS A 573 -125.14 13.20 49.92
CA LYS A 573 -126.55 12.87 50.23
C LYS A 573 -126.66 12.03 51.51
N ASN A 574 -125.78 11.04 51.70
CA ASN A 574 -125.72 10.23 52.92
C ASN A 574 -125.33 11.05 54.16
N LYS A 575 -124.55 12.12 54.02
CA LYS A 575 -124.23 13.05 55.11
C LYS A 575 -125.47 13.82 55.60
N LYS A 576 -126.24 14.41 54.68
CA LYS A 576 -127.47 15.15 55.02
C LYS A 576 -128.51 14.27 55.74
N LEU A 577 -128.69 13.03 55.27
CA LEU A 577 -129.56 12.04 55.93
C LEU A 577 -129.07 11.62 57.34
N ARG A 578 -127.78 11.78 57.66
CA ARG A 578 -127.24 11.55 59.01
C ARG A 578 -127.41 12.77 59.92
N GLU A 579 -127.46 13.97 59.35
CA GLU A 579 -127.71 15.22 60.08
C GLU A 579 -129.17 15.31 60.53
N GLU A 580 -130.14 14.92 59.70
CA GLU A 580 -131.56 14.79 60.08
C GLU A 580 -131.80 13.69 61.15
N VAL A 581 -130.99 12.63 61.17
CA VAL A 581 -131.01 11.58 62.20
C VAL A 581 -130.33 12.03 63.51
N SER A 582 -129.67 13.20 63.53
CA SER A 582 -129.06 13.77 64.74
C SER A 582 -130.01 14.68 65.52
N SER A 583 -130.81 15.50 64.83
CA SER A 583 -131.78 16.41 65.47
C SER A 583 -132.94 15.65 66.15
N LEU A 584 -133.42 14.58 65.52
CA LEU A 584 -134.46 13.71 66.09
C LEU A 584 -133.99 12.89 67.32
N LYS A 585 -132.69 12.88 67.64
CA LYS A 585 -132.16 12.18 68.83
C LYS A 585 -132.18 13.03 70.10
N SER A 586 -132.01 14.35 69.99
CA SER A 586 -132.08 15.25 71.16
C SER A 586 -133.49 15.47 71.70
N GLU A 587 -134.53 15.13 70.94
CA GLU A 587 -135.93 15.20 71.36
C GLU A 587 -136.35 13.97 72.19
N ILE A 588 -135.72 12.82 71.96
CA ILE A 588 -136.05 11.54 72.61
C ILE A 588 -135.37 11.40 73.99
N GLU A 589 -134.24 12.06 74.20
CA GLU A 589 -133.37 11.94 75.39
C GLU A 589 -133.97 12.53 76.70
N LYS A 590 -135.26 12.91 76.69
CA LYS A 590 -135.96 13.57 77.82
C LYS A 590 -137.20 12.83 78.35
N MET A 591 -137.56 11.66 77.81
CA MET A 591 -138.85 11.00 78.09
C MET A 591 -138.78 9.52 78.51
N GLU A 592 -137.61 9.00 78.90
CA GLU A 592 -137.45 7.56 79.20
C GLU A 592 -136.67 7.24 80.50
N GLN A 593 -136.86 8.05 81.56
CA GLN A 593 -136.50 7.69 82.93
C GLN A 593 -137.74 7.26 83.75
N ASP A 594 -138.20 6.01 83.61
CA ASP A 594 -138.87 5.30 84.72
C ASP A 594 -139.07 3.78 84.51
N GLY A 595 -138.77 3.00 85.55
CA GLY A 595 -139.42 1.71 85.94
C GLY A 595 -139.54 0.52 84.97
N ILE A 596 -138.59 -0.43 85.01
CA ILE A 596 -138.77 -1.81 84.50
C ILE A 596 -139.36 -2.73 85.59
N LEU A 597 -140.27 -3.67 85.26
CA LEU A 597 -140.38 -4.96 85.99
C LEU A 597 -140.60 -6.19 85.08
N HIS A 598 -139.68 -7.16 85.21
CA HIS A 598 -139.75 -8.60 84.95
C HIS A 598 -140.44 -9.18 83.68
N SER A 599 -139.61 -9.55 82.70
CA SER A 599 -139.57 -10.95 82.17
C SER A 599 -138.43 -11.21 81.16
N SER A 600 -137.96 -10.16 80.46
CA SER A 600 -136.99 -10.24 79.34
C SER A 600 -135.59 -10.78 79.70
N LEU A 601 -135.11 -10.53 80.92
CA LEU A 601 -133.71 -10.69 81.37
C LEU A 601 -133.06 -12.08 81.19
N LYS A 602 -133.82 -13.12 80.82
CA LYS A 602 -133.27 -14.44 80.46
C LYS A 602 -132.97 -14.61 78.95
N SER A 603 -133.57 -13.78 78.09
CA SER A 603 -133.27 -13.70 76.65
C SER A 603 -131.96 -12.95 76.38
N ASP A 604 -131.68 -11.93 77.19
CA ASP A 604 -130.66 -10.93 76.84
C ASP A 604 -129.24 -11.37 77.25
N PHE A 605 -129.13 -12.33 78.17
CA PHE A 605 -127.85 -13.00 78.49
C PHE A 605 -127.34 -13.86 77.31
N GLU A 606 -128.22 -14.55 76.59
CA GLU A 606 -127.88 -15.29 75.36
C GLU A 606 -127.41 -14.32 74.25
N LYS A 607 -128.11 -13.18 74.08
CA LYS A 607 -127.72 -12.13 73.11
C LYS A 607 -126.35 -11.53 73.45
N ALA A 608 -126.12 -11.16 74.70
CA ALA A 608 -124.83 -10.63 75.16
C ALA A 608 -123.67 -11.62 74.94
N LYS A 609 -123.91 -12.93 75.15
CA LYS A 609 -122.93 -13.99 74.87
C LYS A 609 -122.63 -14.15 73.38
N LEU A 610 -123.63 -14.02 72.51
CA LEU A 610 -123.45 -14.01 71.05
C LEU A 610 -122.74 -12.75 70.56
N GLU A 611 -122.95 -11.59 71.20
CA GLU A 611 -122.23 -10.35 70.89
C GLU A 611 -120.79 -10.35 71.40
N LEU A 612 -120.52 -10.96 72.55
CA LEU A 612 -119.16 -11.24 73.01
C LEU A 612 -118.40 -12.07 71.97
N SER A 613 -118.99 -13.20 71.53
CA SER A 613 -118.36 -14.07 70.52
C SER A 613 -118.17 -13.39 69.15
N LYS A 614 -119.07 -12.47 68.76
CA LYS A 614 -118.86 -11.61 67.57
C LYS A 614 -117.69 -10.64 67.75
N LYS A 615 -117.56 -10.02 68.93
CA LYS A 615 -116.41 -9.13 69.22
C LYS A 615 -115.10 -9.91 69.33
N GLU A 616 -115.08 -11.09 69.94
CA GLU A 616 -113.91 -11.99 69.98
C GLU A 616 -113.44 -12.37 68.56
N LYS A 617 -114.37 -12.67 67.65
CA LYS A 617 -114.05 -12.92 66.23
C LYS A 617 -113.49 -11.69 65.52
N LEU A 618 -114.10 -10.52 65.71
CA LEU A 618 -113.58 -9.26 65.14
C LEU A 618 -112.22 -8.86 65.73
N LEU A 619 -111.95 -9.22 66.99
CA LEU A 619 -110.66 -9.01 67.66
C LEU A 619 -109.60 -9.98 67.10
N LEU A 620 -109.95 -11.26 66.89
CA LEU A 620 -109.11 -12.22 66.18
C LEU A 620 -108.81 -11.79 64.73
N GLU A 621 -109.80 -11.25 64.00
CA GLU A 621 -109.59 -10.69 62.67
C GLU A 621 -108.68 -9.46 62.69
N ALA A 622 -108.82 -8.59 63.69
CA ALA A 622 -107.94 -7.44 63.89
C ALA A 622 -106.51 -7.86 64.25
N GLU A 623 -106.34 -8.83 65.16
CA GLU A 623 -105.04 -9.42 65.48
C GLU A 623 -104.38 -10.07 64.27
N ASN A 624 -105.14 -10.80 63.44
CA ASN A 624 -104.59 -11.45 62.25
C ASN A 624 -104.19 -10.42 61.19
N LYS A 625 -104.94 -9.31 61.05
CA LYS A 625 -104.54 -8.16 60.22
C LYS A 625 -103.29 -7.47 60.77
N ILE A 626 -103.16 -7.31 62.10
CA ILE A 626 -101.97 -6.76 62.74
C ILE A 626 -100.75 -7.67 62.53
N LYS A 627 -100.90 -8.99 62.68
CA LYS A 627 -99.85 -10.00 62.42
C LYS A 627 -99.41 -9.96 60.96
N PHE A 628 -100.35 -9.92 60.01
CA PHE A 628 -100.04 -9.79 58.58
C PHE A 628 -99.25 -8.51 58.27
N ILE A 629 -99.68 -7.36 58.81
CA ILE A 629 -98.95 -6.08 58.68
C ILE A 629 -97.57 -6.13 59.36
N GLN A 630 -97.41 -6.87 60.47
CA GLN A 630 -96.10 -7.11 61.09
C GLN A 630 -95.19 -7.99 60.22
N GLU A 631 -95.73 -9.01 59.54
CA GLU A 631 -94.97 -9.85 58.60
C GLU A 631 -94.59 -9.10 57.32
N GLU A 632 -95.46 -8.25 56.77
CA GLU A 632 -95.10 -7.36 55.66
C GLU A 632 -94.03 -6.36 56.11
N LYS A 633 -94.16 -5.79 57.32
CA LYS A 633 -93.16 -4.89 57.89
C LYS A 633 -91.82 -5.58 58.19
N SER A 634 -91.80 -6.87 58.53
CA SER A 634 -90.54 -7.63 58.64
C SER A 634 -89.93 -7.85 57.26
N LYS A 635 -90.70 -8.37 56.28
CA LYS A 635 -90.23 -8.57 54.88
C LYS A 635 -89.66 -7.28 54.28
N ILE A 636 -90.33 -6.13 54.49
CA ILE A 636 -89.84 -4.81 54.04
C ILE A 636 -88.56 -4.40 54.77
N ASN A 637 -88.45 -4.64 56.08
CA ASN A 637 -87.20 -4.41 56.82
C ASN A 637 -86.05 -5.30 56.33
N ASP A 638 -86.33 -6.57 56.03
CA ASP A 638 -85.36 -7.54 55.54
C ASP A 638 -84.83 -7.11 54.16
N SER A 639 -85.71 -6.76 53.21
CA SER A 639 -85.30 -6.17 51.93
C SER A 639 -84.57 -4.83 52.08
N ILE A 640 -84.90 -4.00 53.07
CA ILE A 640 -84.14 -2.78 53.40
C ILE A 640 -82.75 -3.13 53.95
N ILE A 641 -82.58 -4.24 54.66
CA ILE A 641 -81.27 -4.73 55.13
C ILE A 641 -80.46 -5.28 53.96
N GLU A 642 -81.07 -6.09 53.07
CA GLU A 642 -80.45 -6.60 51.85
C GLU A 642 -79.95 -5.45 50.95
N LEU A 643 -80.82 -4.47 50.65
CA LEU A 643 -80.44 -3.29 49.86
C LEU A 643 -79.33 -2.46 50.53
N LYS A 644 -79.25 -2.43 51.87
CA LYS A 644 -78.14 -1.81 52.62
C LYS A 644 -76.84 -2.62 52.56
N VAL A 645 -76.92 -3.96 52.53
CA VAL A 645 -75.76 -4.84 52.34
C VAL A 645 -75.23 -4.71 50.91
N GLN A 646 -76.10 -4.81 49.90
CA GLN A 646 -75.75 -4.58 48.49
C GLN A 646 -75.14 -3.18 48.28
N ASN A 647 -75.70 -2.13 48.90
CA ASN A 647 -75.11 -0.79 48.83
C ASN A 647 -73.72 -0.68 49.51
N LYS A 648 -73.46 -1.45 50.58
CA LYS A 648 -72.12 -1.52 51.19
C LYS A 648 -71.16 -2.28 50.28
N GLU A 649 -71.60 -3.40 49.70
CA GLU A 649 -70.79 -4.21 48.81
C GLU A 649 -70.43 -3.45 47.53
N LEU A 650 -71.40 -2.83 46.84
CA LEU A 650 -71.15 -2.00 45.66
C LEU A 650 -70.19 -0.84 45.97
N LYS A 651 -70.22 -0.26 47.17
CA LYS A 651 -69.24 0.75 47.61
C LYS A 651 -67.85 0.16 47.82
N GLN A 652 -67.72 -1.04 48.38
CA GLN A 652 -66.44 -1.75 48.50
C GLN A 652 -65.89 -2.20 47.14
N GLN A 653 -66.75 -2.67 46.23
CA GLN A 653 -66.39 -3.00 44.85
C GLN A 653 -65.92 -1.74 44.11
N LYS A 654 -66.66 -0.62 44.20
CA LYS A 654 -66.23 0.67 43.64
C LYS A 654 -64.85 1.08 44.19
N LEU A 655 -64.63 1.01 45.50
CA LEU A 655 -63.34 1.36 46.10
C LEU A 655 -62.20 0.49 45.54
N LYS A 656 -62.39 -0.83 45.46
CA LYS A 656 -61.42 -1.75 44.82
C LYS A 656 -61.17 -1.44 43.35
N PHE A 657 -62.20 -1.06 42.58
CA PHE A 657 -62.04 -0.60 41.20
C PHE A 657 -61.31 0.74 41.10
N GLU A 658 -61.49 1.64 42.07
CA GLU A 658 -60.80 2.92 42.13
C GLU A 658 -59.32 2.73 42.52
N ASP A 659 -59.02 1.89 43.51
CA ASP A 659 -57.66 1.49 43.91
C ASP A 659 -56.91 0.77 42.78
N THR A 660 -57.53 -0.21 42.12
CA THR A 660 -56.90 -0.92 40.98
C THR A 660 -56.72 -0.02 39.77
N ARG A 661 -57.66 0.88 39.48
CA ARG A 661 -57.47 1.91 38.44
C ARG A 661 -56.30 2.83 38.76
N ASN A 662 -56.17 3.27 40.01
CA ASN A 662 -55.07 4.14 40.44
C ASN A 662 -53.72 3.39 40.38
N GLY A 663 -53.69 2.10 40.75
CA GLY A 663 -52.53 1.22 40.56
C GLY A 663 -52.12 1.09 39.09
N LEU A 664 -53.08 0.76 38.20
CA LEU A 664 -52.85 0.70 36.76
C LEU A 664 -52.42 2.04 36.16
N CYS A 665 -52.91 3.18 36.67
CA CYS A 665 -52.41 4.50 36.28
C CYS A 665 -50.93 4.67 36.67
N SER A 666 -50.55 4.33 37.89
CA SER A 666 -49.14 4.39 38.34
C SER A 666 -48.23 3.44 37.56
N GLU A 667 -48.71 2.25 37.20
CA GLU A 667 -47.98 1.31 36.33
C GLU A 667 -47.83 1.84 34.90
N ASN A 668 -48.87 2.46 34.33
CA ASN A 668 -48.77 3.12 33.02
C ASN A 668 -47.81 4.32 33.05
N GLU A 669 -47.73 5.07 34.16
CA GLU A 669 -46.74 6.14 34.32
C GLU A 669 -45.30 5.59 34.42
N LYS A 670 -45.08 4.49 35.16
CA LYS A 670 -43.78 3.80 35.22
C LYS A 670 -43.36 3.28 33.85
N LEU A 671 -44.22 2.50 33.19
CA LEU A 671 -43.97 1.98 31.84
C LEU A 671 -43.72 3.10 30.81
N LYS A 672 -44.40 4.24 30.93
CA LYS A 672 -44.16 5.42 30.10
C LYS A 672 -42.78 6.05 30.39
N ASN A 673 -42.35 6.10 31.65
CA ASN A 673 -41.02 6.58 32.02
C ASN A 673 -39.91 5.62 31.57
N GLU A 674 -40.11 4.30 31.73
CA GLU A 674 -39.22 3.26 31.23
C GLU A 674 -39.12 3.25 29.70
N LEU A 675 -40.23 3.52 28.99
CA LEU A 675 -40.25 3.71 27.54
C LEU A 675 -39.51 5.00 27.13
N ASN A 676 -39.68 6.09 27.86
CA ASN A 676 -38.94 7.34 27.63
C ASN A 676 -37.43 7.13 27.87
N GLU A 677 -37.04 6.45 28.95
CA GLU A 677 -35.64 6.08 29.21
C GLU A 677 -35.08 5.17 28.13
N SER A 678 -35.82 4.15 27.70
CA SER A 678 -35.43 3.25 26.62
C SER A 678 -35.25 4.01 25.31
N THR A 679 -36.14 4.95 25.01
CA THR A 679 -36.04 5.85 23.85
C THR A 679 -34.81 6.75 23.94
N LEU A 680 -34.48 7.28 25.13
CA LEU A 680 -33.26 8.05 25.37
C LEU A 680 -32.00 7.19 25.25
N ARG A 681 -32.03 5.93 25.67
CA ARG A 681 -30.92 4.96 25.49
C ARG A 681 -30.73 4.62 24.00
N ILE A 682 -31.80 4.37 23.26
CA ILE A 682 -31.78 4.16 21.80
C ILE A 682 -31.22 5.40 21.08
N ASN A 683 -31.63 6.61 21.47
CA ASN A 683 -31.11 7.85 20.90
C ASN A 683 -29.64 8.11 21.24
N LYS A 684 -29.16 7.69 22.42
CA LYS A 684 -27.71 7.71 22.73
C LYS A 684 -26.94 6.72 21.85
N LEU A 685 -27.44 5.50 21.69
CA LEU A 685 -26.83 4.47 20.86
C LEU A 685 -26.87 4.81 19.35
N SER A 686 -27.88 5.54 18.86
CA SER A 686 -27.90 6.05 17.48
C SER A 686 -26.94 7.22 17.28
N LEU A 687 -26.78 8.10 18.29
CA LEU A 687 -25.73 9.13 18.31
C LEU A 687 -24.31 8.55 18.44
N GLU A 688 -24.14 7.40 19.08
CA GLU A 688 -22.87 6.68 19.13
C GLU A 688 -22.59 5.93 17.83
N ASN A 689 -23.57 5.24 17.24
CA ASN A 689 -23.44 4.63 15.91
C ASN A 689 -23.13 5.67 14.83
N THR A 690 -23.78 6.84 14.84
CA THR A 690 -23.47 7.90 13.85
C THR A 690 -22.09 8.54 14.07
N LYS A 691 -21.55 8.55 15.30
CA LYS A 691 -20.14 8.89 15.54
C LYS A 691 -19.19 7.80 15.04
N LEU A 692 -19.51 6.53 15.29
CA LEU A 692 -18.70 5.40 14.83
C LEU A 692 -18.68 5.28 13.30
N VAL A 693 -19.82 5.55 12.63
CA VAL A 693 -19.89 5.67 11.17
C VAL A 693 -19.00 6.82 10.68
N LYS A 694 -19.08 8.01 11.28
CA LYS A 694 -18.17 9.12 10.91
C LYS A 694 -16.70 8.81 11.14
N LEU A 695 -16.34 8.13 12.24
CA LEU A 695 -14.97 7.69 12.48
C LEU A 695 -14.52 6.59 11.50
N TYR A 696 -15.45 5.78 10.99
CA TYR A 696 -15.19 4.79 9.94
C TYR A 696 -15.03 5.47 8.57
N GLU A 697 -15.88 6.45 8.24
CA GLU A 697 -15.76 7.30 7.04
C GLU A 697 -14.42 8.05 7.06
N GLU A 698 -14.10 8.76 8.14
CA GLU A 698 -12.80 9.42 8.32
C GLU A 698 -11.59 8.47 8.22
N LEU A 699 -11.73 7.21 8.66
CA LEU A 699 -10.65 6.21 8.58
C LEU A 699 -10.54 5.63 7.16
N ASN A 700 -11.67 5.46 6.47
CA ASN A 700 -11.74 5.06 5.08
C ASN A 700 -11.16 6.14 4.16
N ASP A 701 -11.46 7.41 4.42
CA ASP A 701 -10.93 8.55 3.67
C ASP A 701 -9.41 8.66 3.88
N LYS A 702 -8.92 8.53 5.12
CA LYS A 702 -7.47 8.43 5.41
C LYS A 702 -6.80 7.21 4.77
N TYR A 703 -7.54 6.11 4.59
CA TYR A 703 -7.05 4.92 3.87
C TYR A 703 -6.98 5.14 2.36
N GLU A 704 -8.00 5.76 1.76
CA GLU A 704 -8.01 6.13 0.34
C GLU A 704 -7.01 7.25 0.03
N GLU A 705 -6.82 8.22 0.92
CA GLU A 705 -5.70 9.17 0.89
C GLU A 705 -4.36 8.44 0.92
N ALA A 706 -4.12 7.56 1.90
CA ALA A 706 -2.86 6.81 1.99
C ALA A 706 -2.62 5.91 0.75
N LYS A 707 -3.68 5.35 0.17
CA LYS A 707 -3.67 4.58 -1.08
C LYS A 707 -3.40 5.45 -2.31
N ASN A 708 -3.92 6.68 -2.35
CA ASN A 708 -3.64 7.67 -3.38
C ASN A 708 -2.24 8.28 -3.26
N PHE A 709 -1.74 8.52 -2.04
CA PHE A 709 -0.34 8.83 -1.79
C PHE A 709 0.57 7.66 -2.20
N LYS A 710 0.14 6.41 -1.96
CA LYS A 710 0.90 5.22 -2.38
C LYS A 710 0.91 5.04 -3.90
N SER A 711 -0.19 5.31 -4.61
CA SER A 711 -0.24 5.24 -6.08
C SER A 711 0.52 6.41 -6.73
N ASN A 712 0.40 7.63 -6.21
CA ASN A 712 1.17 8.80 -6.63
C ASN A 712 2.68 8.59 -6.38
N SER A 713 3.05 8.15 -5.18
CA SER A 713 4.44 7.77 -4.85
C SER A 713 4.95 6.63 -5.75
N SER A 714 4.10 5.65 -6.09
CA SER A 714 4.47 4.61 -7.06
C SER A 714 4.67 5.16 -8.46
N SER A 715 3.85 6.13 -8.89
CA SER A 715 3.99 6.82 -10.19
C SER A 715 5.25 7.67 -10.25
N GLN A 716 5.60 8.36 -9.16
CA GLN A 716 6.86 9.09 -9.01
C GLN A 716 8.07 8.16 -8.97
N VAL A 717 7.97 7.01 -8.28
CA VAL A 717 9.00 5.97 -8.32
C VAL A 717 9.14 5.38 -9.73
N GLU A 718 8.06 5.24 -10.48
CA GLU A 718 8.07 4.73 -11.85
C GLU A 718 8.68 5.74 -12.85
N SER A 719 8.44 7.05 -12.67
CA SER A 719 9.11 8.08 -13.48
C SER A 719 10.58 8.26 -13.09
N LEU A 720 10.93 8.10 -11.81
CA LEU A 720 12.33 8.04 -11.36
C LEU A 720 13.05 6.78 -11.86
N ARG A 721 12.37 5.62 -11.92
CA ARG A 721 12.90 4.40 -12.56
C ARG A 721 13.23 4.66 -14.02
N LYS A 722 12.27 5.16 -14.80
CA LYS A 722 12.48 5.53 -16.21
C LYS A 722 13.64 6.51 -16.39
N ARG A 723 13.77 7.52 -15.52
CA ARG A 723 14.91 8.44 -15.55
C ARG A 723 16.24 7.77 -15.18
N VAL A 724 16.25 6.78 -14.28
CA VAL A 724 17.44 5.98 -13.96
C VAL A 724 17.79 5.05 -15.12
N ASP A 725 16.80 4.47 -15.80
CA ASP A 725 16.98 3.62 -16.99
C ASP A 725 17.51 4.46 -18.18
N GLU A 726 16.97 5.66 -18.39
CA GLU A 726 17.47 6.66 -19.36
C GLU A 726 18.92 7.07 -19.06
N LEU A 727 19.24 7.38 -17.80
CA LEU A 727 20.61 7.69 -17.38
C LEU A 727 21.54 6.48 -17.48
N SER A 728 21.03 5.25 -17.28
CA SER A 728 21.81 4.02 -17.50
C SER A 728 22.05 3.76 -18.98
N MET A 729 21.10 4.06 -19.86
CA MET A 729 21.31 4.00 -21.31
C MET A 729 22.35 5.03 -21.74
N GLN A 730 22.25 6.28 -21.27
CA GLN A 730 23.26 7.32 -21.53
C GLN A 730 24.65 6.93 -20.98
N ASN A 731 24.73 6.37 -19.78
CA ASN A 731 25.99 5.88 -19.23
C ASN A 731 26.58 4.75 -20.11
N ASN A 732 25.75 3.79 -20.53
CA ASN A 732 26.18 2.74 -21.44
C ASN A 732 26.60 3.31 -22.81
N GLU A 733 25.95 4.36 -23.34
CA GLU A 733 26.36 5.05 -24.56
C GLU A 733 27.71 5.77 -24.38
N TYR A 734 27.96 6.38 -23.23
CA TYR A 734 29.26 6.97 -22.90
C TYR A 734 30.35 5.92 -22.70
N GLU A 735 30.06 4.78 -22.06
CA GLU A 735 30.99 3.64 -21.95
C GLU A 735 31.32 3.06 -23.33
N ASN A 736 30.32 2.81 -24.18
CA ASN A 736 30.54 2.41 -25.58
C ASN A 736 31.38 3.44 -26.35
N ARG A 737 31.15 4.76 -26.14
CA ARG A 737 31.96 5.79 -26.81
C ARG A 737 33.38 5.87 -26.26
N ILE A 738 33.59 5.61 -24.97
CA ILE A 738 34.91 5.45 -24.36
C ILE A 738 35.63 4.25 -24.98
N ASP A 739 34.96 3.11 -25.13
CA ASP A 739 35.53 1.91 -25.76
C ASP A 739 35.86 2.14 -27.25
N MET A 740 35.00 2.82 -28.02
CA MET A 740 35.33 3.26 -29.38
C MET A 740 36.57 4.15 -29.42
N ILE A 741 36.72 5.07 -28.47
CA ILE A 741 37.91 5.94 -28.39
C ILE A 741 39.15 5.13 -27.96
N GLN A 742 39.00 4.10 -27.13
CA GLN A 742 40.08 3.15 -26.82
C GLN A 742 40.47 2.31 -28.04
N GLU A 743 39.52 1.90 -28.88
CA GLU A 743 39.79 1.25 -30.17
C GLU A 743 40.51 2.21 -31.15
N GLU A 744 40.00 3.43 -31.36
CA GLU A 744 40.66 4.48 -32.16
C GLU A 744 42.11 4.73 -31.69
N LEU A 745 42.34 4.74 -30.37
CA LEU A 745 43.65 4.98 -29.74
C LEU A 745 44.56 3.75 -29.79
N THR A 746 44.05 2.52 -29.69
CA THR A 746 44.85 1.29 -29.87
C THR A 746 45.21 1.07 -31.34
N GLN A 747 44.31 1.35 -32.28
CA GLN A 747 44.61 1.41 -33.71
C GLN A 747 45.72 2.45 -33.99
N SER A 748 45.61 3.66 -33.41
CA SER A 748 46.65 4.69 -33.52
C SER A 748 48.01 4.25 -32.95
N ARG A 749 48.03 3.51 -31.83
CA ARG A 749 49.24 2.89 -31.27
C ARG A 749 49.81 1.81 -32.19
N ASN A 750 48.96 0.96 -32.78
CA ASN A 750 49.39 -0.09 -33.70
C ASN A 750 50.01 0.50 -34.97
N MET A 751 49.36 1.48 -35.60
CA MET A 751 49.91 2.23 -36.74
C MET A 751 51.28 2.86 -36.40
N LEU A 752 51.45 3.38 -35.18
CA LEU A 752 52.75 3.92 -34.73
C LEU A 752 53.79 2.82 -34.49
N GLN A 753 53.41 1.64 -33.99
CA GLN A 753 54.31 0.49 -33.85
C GLN A 753 54.73 -0.07 -35.21
N GLU A 754 53.80 -0.18 -36.17
CA GLU A 754 54.08 -0.58 -37.55
C GLU A 754 55.07 0.39 -38.20
N ARG A 755 54.82 1.70 -38.13
CA ARG A 755 55.76 2.71 -38.67
C ARG A 755 57.13 2.71 -37.97
N ASN A 756 57.18 2.35 -36.68
CA ASN A 756 58.46 2.12 -35.99
C ASN A 756 59.15 0.82 -36.43
N HIS A 757 58.40 -0.24 -36.76
CA HIS A 757 58.95 -1.48 -37.31
C HIS A 757 59.45 -1.29 -38.75
N GLU A 758 58.71 -0.56 -39.58
CA GLU A 758 59.15 -0.09 -40.90
C GLU A 758 60.42 0.76 -40.78
N MET A 759 60.43 1.77 -39.89
CA MET A 759 61.62 2.60 -39.67
C MET A 759 62.81 1.79 -39.15
N GLY A 760 62.59 0.82 -38.25
CA GLY A 760 63.63 -0.11 -37.79
C GLY A 760 64.17 -0.99 -38.91
N THR A 761 63.30 -1.45 -39.80
CA THR A 761 63.66 -2.22 -41.00
C THR A 761 64.45 -1.35 -41.99
N LEU A 762 64.01 -0.12 -42.26
CA LEU A 762 64.72 0.83 -43.11
C LEU A 762 66.11 1.20 -42.53
N ARG A 763 66.21 1.43 -41.21
CA ARG A 763 67.50 1.65 -40.53
C ARG A 763 68.42 0.43 -40.66
N LYS A 764 67.88 -0.79 -40.54
CA LYS A 764 68.65 -2.03 -40.72
C LYS A 764 69.12 -2.22 -42.17
N MET A 765 68.26 -1.97 -43.16
CA MET A 765 68.63 -2.00 -44.58
C MET A 765 69.67 -0.92 -44.94
N LEU A 766 69.58 0.27 -44.34
CA LEU A 766 70.59 1.32 -44.48
C LEU A 766 71.92 0.90 -43.84
N MET A 767 71.90 0.33 -42.63
CA MET A 767 73.12 -0.15 -41.96
C MET A 767 73.77 -1.31 -42.73
N GLU A 768 73.01 -2.26 -43.28
CA GLU A 768 73.54 -3.33 -44.14
C GLU A 768 74.13 -2.80 -45.45
N ASN A 769 73.57 -1.71 -46.00
CA ASN A 769 74.12 -1.01 -47.16
C ASN A 769 75.37 -0.19 -46.82
N GLU A 770 75.41 0.48 -45.66
CA GLU A 770 76.59 1.18 -45.16
C GLU A 770 77.73 0.20 -44.85
N GLU A 771 77.44 -0.98 -44.27
CA GLU A 771 78.41 -2.06 -44.08
C GLU A 771 78.92 -2.63 -45.42
N SER A 772 78.05 -2.80 -46.42
CA SER A 772 78.48 -3.27 -47.75
C SER A 772 79.36 -2.24 -48.45
N GLN A 773 79.02 -0.95 -48.39
CA GLN A 773 79.83 0.14 -48.93
C GLN A 773 81.15 0.30 -48.17
N ALA A 774 81.14 0.18 -46.84
CA ALA A 774 82.38 0.16 -46.04
C ALA A 774 83.26 -1.04 -46.39
N HIS A 775 82.67 -2.19 -46.70
CA HIS A 775 83.38 -3.37 -47.19
C HIS A 775 83.96 -3.15 -48.60
N GLU A 776 83.21 -2.57 -49.53
CA GLU A 776 83.72 -2.21 -50.87
C GLU A 776 84.83 -1.16 -50.80
N ILE A 777 84.67 -0.10 -49.98
CA ILE A 777 85.72 0.90 -49.72
C ILE A 777 86.95 0.23 -49.12
N LYS A 778 86.80 -0.75 -48.22
CA LYS A 778 87.92 -1.52 -47.67
C LYS A 778 88.60 -2.38 -48.74
N GLN A 779 87.85 -3.03 -49.63
CA GLN A 779 88.42 -3.76 -50.77
C GLN A 779 89.13 -2.83 -51.76
N LEU A 780 88.59 -1.65 -52.02
CA LEU A 780 89.19 -0.64 -52.91
C LEU A 780 90.46 -0.06 -52.30
N LYS A 781 90.48 0.22 -50.99
CA LYS A 781 91.71 0.56 -50.25
C LYS A 781 92.74 -0.56 -50.37
N SER A 782 92.42 -1.80 -50.00
CA SER A 782 93.37 -2.91 -50.13
C SER A 782 93.78 -3.28 -51.58
N LYS A 783 93.10 -2.75 -52.61
CA LYS A 783 93.57 -2.78 -54.01
C LYS A 783 94.52 -1.60 -54.30
N TYR A 784 94.17 -0.41 -53.84
CA TYR A 784 95.02 0.79 -53.93
C TYR A 784 96.35 0.60 -53.18
N ASP A 785 96.30 0.09 -51.96
CA ASP A 785 97.47 -0.18 -51.12
C ASP A 785 98.44 -1.16 -51.82
N ARG A 786 97.92 -2.21 -52.48
CA ARG A 786 98.73 -3.13 -53.30
C ARG A 786 99.29 -2.48 -54.55
N LEU A 787 98.52 -1.65 -55.25
CA LEU A 787 99.02 -0.89 -56.40
C LEU A 787 100.06 0.16 -55.98
N LEU A 788 100.00 0.64 -54.74
CA LEU A 788 101.01 1.50 -54.14
C LEU A 788 102.27 0.70 -53.78
N GLU A 789 102.14 -0.48 -53.16
CA GLU A 789 103.25 -1.42 -52.92
C GLU A 789 103.94 -1.83 -54.24
N GLU A 790 103.18 -2.18 -55.28
CA GLU A 790 103.68 -2.50 -56.63
C GLU A 790 104.39 -1.29 -57.28
N LYS A 791 103.85 -0.07 -57.11
CA LYS A 791 104.49 1.17 -57.57
C LYS A 791 105.78 1.47 -56.79
N GLU A 792 105.78 1.38 -55.47
CA GLU A 792 106.96 1.63 -54.63
C GLU A 792 108.06 0.58 -54.87
N HIS A 793 107.66 -0.66 -55.17
CA HIS A 793 108.58 -1.71 -55.63
C HIS A 793 109.19 -1.35 -56.99
N GLY A 794 108.36 -0.95 -57.97
CA GLY A 794 108.83 -0.50 -59.29
C GLY A 794 109.73 0.75 -59.22
N ASP A 795 109.35 1.77 -58.44
CA ASP A 795 110.17 2.95 -58.18
C ASP A 795 111.51 2.57 -57.53
N SER A 796 111.52 1.58 -56.64
CA SER A 796 112.75 1.04 -56.03
C SER A 796 113.63 0.32 -57.06
N GLU A 797 113.05 -0.48 -57.94
CA GLU A 797 113.77 -1.11 -59.06
C GLU A 797 114.34 -0.07 -60.03
N TYR A 798 113.56 0.94 -60.41
CA TYR A 798 114.03 2.06 -61.23
C TYR A 798 115.14 2.86 -60.54
N MET A 799 115.06 3.07 -59.22
CA MET A 799 116.13 3.73 -58.44
C MET A 799 117.41 2.88 -58.34
N VAL A 800 117.31 1.55 -58.33
CA VAL A 800 118.47 0.65 -58.43
C VAL A 800 119.06 0.68 -59.85
N LEU A 801 118.22 0.63 -60.88
CA LEU A 801 118.64 0.73 -62.28
C LEU A 801 119.32 2.07 -62.57
N LEU A 802 118.77 3.18 -62.08
CA LEU A 802 119.35 4.52 -62.19
C LEU A 802 120.70 4.61 -61.47
N LYS A 803 120.84 4.05 -60.26
CA LYS A 803 122.13 3.97 -59.56
C LYS A 803 123.16 3.12 -60.33
N ASN A 804 122.73 2.06 -61.00
CA ASN A 804 123.62 1.24 -61.83
C ASN A 804 124.02 1.98 -63.12
N LYS A 805 123.11 2.68 -63.79
CA LYS A 805 123.45 3.54 -64.95
C LYS A 805 124.30 4.74 -64.57
N GLN A 806 124.12 5.30 -63.37
CA GLN A 806 125.02 6.34 -62.86
C GLN A 806 126.44 5.81 -62.63
N ARG A 807 126.60 4.59 -62.08
CA ARG A 807 127.91 3.92 -61.96
C ARG A 807 128.56 3.68 -63.32
N GLU A 808 127.80 3.18 -64.30
CA GLU A 808 128.26 2.95 -65.67
C GLU A 808 128.72 4.27 -66.34
N ILE A 809 127.97 5.36 -66.15
CA ILE A 809 128.34 6.71 -66.60
C ILE A 809 129.63 7.19 -65.91
N ASP A 810 129.78 6.99 -64.60
CA ASP A 810 130.97 7.45 -63.86
C ASP A 810 132.20 6.57 -64.11
N GLU A 811 132.03 5.29 -64.46
CA GLU A 811 133.10 4.43 -64.98
C GLU A 811 133.53 4.85 -66.40
N LEU A 812 132.58 5.19 -67.28
CA LEU A 812 132.87 5.77 -68.59
C LEU A 812 133.56 7.14 -68.47
N LYS A 813 133.17 8.00 -67.52
CA LYS A 813 133.88 9.26 -67.21
C LYS A 813 135.31 8.99 -66.74
N ARG A 814 135.52 8.07 -65.80
CA ARG A 814 136.87 7.69 -65.34
C ARG A 814 137.72 7.09 -66.47
N SER A 815 137.10 6.40 -67.42
CA SER A 815 137.78 5.89 -68.62
C SER A 815 138.17 7.03 -69.56
N LEU A 816 137.25 7.97 -69.81
CA LEU A 816 137.51 9.19 -70.59
C LEU A 816 138.58 10.06 -69.94
N GLU A 817 138.55 10.23 -68.62
CA GLU A 817 139.54 10.97 -67.83
C GLU A 817 140.92 10.32 -67.90
N LYS A 818 141.01 8.99 -67.79
CA LYS A 818 142.27 8.24 -68.03
C LYS A 818 142.77 8.40 -69.46
N MET A 819 141.89 8.42 -70.45
CA MET A 819 142.27 8.64 -71.85
C MET A 819 142.70 10.09 -72.10
N ASN A 820 142.05 11.07 -71.48
CA ASN A 820 142.44 12.47 -71.53
C ASN A 820 143.80 12.70 -70.86
N LEU A 821 144.03 12.14 -69.66
CA LEU A 821 145.35 12.13 -69.02
C LEU A 821 146.41 11.45 -69.90
N ARG A 822 146.06 10.35 -70.59
CA ARG A 822 146.98 9.70 -71.53
C ARG A 822 147.25 10.52 -72.79
N VAL A 823 146.28 11.32 -73.26
CA VAL A 823 146.48 12.31 -74.33
C VAL A 823 147.38 13.44 -73.81
N GLU A 824 147.16 13.96 -72.61
CA GLU A 824 147.99 14.99 -71.97
C GLU A 824 149.44 14.51 -71.75
N GLU A 825 149.64 13.27 -71.28
CA GLU A 825 150.97 12.63 -71.22
C GLU A 825 151.64 12.57 -72.61
N VAL A 826 150.88 12.25 -73.67
CA VAL A 826 151.39 12.19 -75.04
C VAL A 826 151.65 13.59 -75.60
N GLU A 827 150.87 14.61 -75.23
CA GLU A 827 151.11 16.00 -75.60
C GLU A 827 152.30 16.60 -74.86
N LEU A 828 152.46 16.32 -73.56
CA LEU A 828 153.65 16.67 -72.78
C LEU A 828 154.90 15.95 -73.32
N HIS A 829 154.79 14.68 -73.72
CA HIS A 829 155.88 13.94 -74.36
C HIS A 829 156.21 14.52 -75.75
N LYS A 830 155.20 14.84 -76.57
CA LYS A 830 155.35 15.53 -77.86
C LYS A 830 156.02 16.90 -77.68
N ASN A 831 155.60 17.70 -76.71
CA ASN A 831 156.18 19.01 -76.42
C ASN A 831 157.62 18.88 -75.90
N SER A 832 157.90 17.86 -75.08
CA SER A 832 159.26 17.52 -74.66
C SER A 832 160.13 17.10 -75.85
N LEU A 833 159.60 16.29 -76.77
CA LEU A 833 160.27 15.91 -78.02
C LEU A 833 160.45 17.10 -78.96
N MET A 834 159.51 18.06 -79.03
CA MET A 834 159.71 19.30 -79.80
C MET A 834 160.82 20.16 -79.19
N LEU A 835 160.89 20.28 -77.86
CA LEU A 835 161.98 20.97 -77.15
C LEU A 835 163.32 20.23 -77.30
N GLU A 836 163.31 18.90 -77.43
CA GLU A 836 164.49 18.09 -77.70
C GLU A 836 164.95 18.24 -79.16
N ILE A 837 164.02 18.22 -80.12
CA ILE A 837 164.28 18.54 -81.54
C ILE A 837 164.78 19.97 -81.70
N GLU A 838 164.27 20.95 -80.93
CA GLU A 838 164.77 22.33 -80.97
C GLU A 838 166.20 22.44 -80.39
N LYS A 839 166.52 21.68 -79.34
CA LYS A 839 167.89 21.57 -78.81
C LYS A 839 168.82 20.90 -79.82
N LEU A 840 168.40 19.79 -80.43
CA LEU A 840 169.16 19.07 -81.46
C LEU A 840 169.37 19.92 -82.72
N HIS A 841 168.39 20.72 -83.15
CA HIS A 841 168.56 21.72 -84.22
C HIS A 841 169.54 22.86 -83.85
N LYS A 842 169.83 23.06 -82.56
CA LYS A 842 170.85 24.00 -82.07
C LYS A 842 172.19 23.35 -81.76
N THR A 843 172.28 22.01 -81.76
CA THR A 843 173.52 21.28 -81.48
C THR A 843 173.76 20.11 -82.45
N ASN A 844 174.72 20.37 -83.35
CA ASN A 844 175.51 19.43 -84.13
C ASN A 844 175.01 19.08 -85.55
N GLU A 845 175.93 19.27 -86.50
CA GLU A 845 175.83 18.79 -87.87
C GLU A 845 176.09 17.27 -87.94
N LEU A 846 175.42 16.59 -88.87
CA LEU A 846 175.67 15.26 -89.50
C LEU A 846 176.86 14.38 -89.04
N PRO A 847 176.80 13.03 -89.20
CA PRO A 847 175.64 12.12 -89.22
C PRO A 847 175.90 10.73 -88.53
N SER A 848 174.89 9.86 -88.43
CA SER A 848 174.99 8.38 -88.68
C SER A 848 173.62 7.67 -88.49
N LYS A 849 173.56 6.33 -88.61
CA LYS A 849 172.34 5.53 -88.88
C LYS A 849 172.19 4.31 -87.93
N THR A 850 171.04 3.63 -88.04
CA THR A 850 170.73 2.22 -87.60
C THR A 850 170.38 1.99 -86.11
N SER A 851 169.60 0.99 -85.68
CA SER A 851 168.53 0.17 -86.33
C SER A 851 167.78 -0.76 -85.34
N THR A 852 166.44 -0.79 -85.41
CA THR A 852 165.56 -2.01 -85.32
C THR A 852 165.36 -2.79 -83.98
N SER A 853 164.15 -3.39 -83.83
CA SER A 853 163.76 -4.62 -83.03
C SER A 853 163.63 -4.59 -81.48
N ARG A 854 162.82 -5.44 -80.79
CA ARG A 854 161.49 -6.11 -81.07
C ARG A 854 160.96 -6.92 -79.83
N ALA A 855 159.63 -7.13 -79.76
CA ALA A 855 158.90 -8.38 -79.38
C ALA A 855 158.54 -8.85 -77.92
N SER A 856 157.32 -9.43 -77.83
CA SER A 856 156.82 -10.56 -76.97
C SER A 856 156.46 -10.33 -75.48
N SER A 857 155.51 -11.02 -74.84
CA SER A 857 154.63 -12.21 -75.14
C SER A 857 153.15 -11.98 -74.65
N LEU A 858 152.17 -12.87 -74.35
CA LEU A 858 152.01 -14.35 -74.14
C LEU A 858 150.48 -14.76 -74.29
N ALA A 859 150.08 -16.02 -74.03
CA ALA A 859 148.69 -16.59 -74.01
C ALA A 859 148.57 -17.72 -72.92
N ASP A 860 147.54 -18.57 -72.70
CA ASP A 860 146.29 -18.99 -73.39
C ASP A 860 145.29 -19.70 -72.38
N ILE A 861 144.40 -20.64 -72.81
CA ILE A 861 143.83 -21.88 -72.13
C ILE A 861 142.28 -22.12 -72.32
N HIS A 862 141.86 -23.40 -72.41
CA HIS A 862 140.59 -23.94 -72.98
C HIS A 862 139.71 -24.85 -72.03
N PRO A 863 138.51 -25.38 -72.43
CA PRO A 863 137.46 -25.97 -71.54
C PRO A 863 137.16 -27.50 -71.64
N ALA A 864 136.29 -28.08 -70.77
CA ALA A 864 135.88 -29.51 -70.82
C ALA A 864 134.48 -29.99 -70.27
N ASP A 865 133.85 -29.41 -69.24
CA ASP A 865 132.98 -30.17 -68.30
C ASP A 865 131.42 -30.20 -68.48
N THR A 866 130.85 -30.15 -69.69
CA THR A 866 129.40 -29.82 -69.85
C THR A 866 128.36 -30.95 -69.72
N GLU A 867 128.68 -32.23 -69.86
CA GLU A 867 127.63 -33.28 -69.97
C GLU A 867 127.07 -33.77 -68.62
N GLU A 868 127.91 -33.94 -67.60
CA GLU A 868 127.51 -34.62 -66.35
C GLU A 868 126.45 -33.85 -65.55
N TYR A 869 126.48 -32.50 -65.63
CA TYR A 869 125.51 -31.59 -65.00
C TYR A 869 124.08 -31.85 -65.47
N ASN A 870 123.87 -32.10 -66.77
CA ASN A 870 122.54 -32.30 -67.35
C ASN A 870 121.85 -33.55 -66.80
N SER A 871 122.60 -34.61 -66.51
CA SER A 871 122.07 -35.84 -65.91
C SER A 871 121.46 -35.60 -64.52
N LYS A 872 122.08 -34.74 -63.72
CA LYS A 872 121.68 -34.36 -62.36
C LYS A 872 120.43 -33.47 -62.42
N VAL A 873 120.38 -32.52 -63.36
CA VAL A 873 119.19 -31.67 -63.62
C VAL A 873 117.98 -32.48 -64.10
N ILE A 874 118.15 -33.43 -65.02
CA ILE A 874 117.04 -34.27 -65.51
C ILE A 874 116.46 -35.14 -64.37
N ASN A 875 117.30 -35.64 -63.46
CA ASN A 875 116.81 -36.41 -62.32
C ASN A 875 116.14 -35.55 -61.24
N THR A 876 116.61 -34.32 -60.95
CA THR A 876 115.88 -33.41 -60.06
C THR A 876 114.54 -32.97 -60.65
N LEU A 877 114.44 -32.77 -61.97
CA LEU A 877 113.19 -32.51 -62.68
C LEU A 877 112.21 -33.69 -62.63
N ARG A 878 112.69 -34.94 -62.76
CA ARG A 878 111.82 -36.13 -62.57
C ARG A 878 111.30 -36.25 -61.14
N VAL A 879 112.08 -35.85 -60.14
CA VAL A 879 111.67 -35.86 -58.73
C VAL A 879 110.73 -34.70 -58.40
N SER A 880 110.90 -33.52 -59.02
CA SER A 880 109.93 -32.42 -58.89
C SER A 880 108.61 -32.74 -59.59
N LEU A 881 108.64 -33.38 -60.79
CA LEU A 881 107.46 -33.88 -61.48
C LEU A 881 106.66 -34.85 -60.59
N LYS A 882 107.29 -35.88 -60.03
CA LYS A 882 106.62 -36.83 -59.13
C LYS A 882 106.05 -36.18 -57.86
N ARG A 883 106.66 -35.10 -57.37
CA ARG A 883 106.10 -34.28 -56.28
C ARG A 883 104.91 -33.44 -56.73
N ALA A 884 104.90 -32.94 -57.97
CA ALA A 884 103.76 -32.25 -58.55
C ALA A 884 102.59 -33.21 -58.84
N GLU A 885 102.85 -34.41 -59.36
CA GLU A 885 101.86 -35.49 -59.53
C GLU A 885 101.23 -35.90 -58.20
N LYS A 886 102.04 -36.05 -57.13
CA LYS A 886 101.53 -36.35 -55.78
C LYS A 886 100.67 -35.20 -55.24
N ARG A 887 101.09 -33.95 -55.44
CA ARG A 887 100.29 -32.76 -55.08
C ARG A 887 99.00 -32.64 -55.88
N LEU A 888 98.99 -33.02 -57.17
CA LEU A 888 97.77 -33.08 -57.97
C LEU A 888 96.78 -34.10 -57.39
N LYS A 889 97.24 -35.30 -57.04
CA LYS A 889 96.38 -36.29 -56.35
C LYS A 889 95.92 -35.83 -54.97
N GLU A 890 96.76 -35.16 -54.20
CA GLU A 890 96.37 -34.56 -52.92
C GLU A 890 95.30 -33.45 -53.12
N ILE A 891 95.41 -32.66 -54.19
CA ILE A 891 94.41 -31.65 -54.57
C ILE A 891 93.12 -32.31 -55.08
N GLU A 892 93.19 -33.38 -55.87
CA GLU A 892 92.02 -34.16 -56.32
C GLU A 892 91.28 -34.81 -55.13
N ASP A 893 92.03 -35.39 -54.18
CA ASP A 893 91.50 -35.90 -52.91
C ASP A 893 90.84 -34.80 -52.08
N ILE A 894 91.48 -33.63 -51.95
CA ILE A 894 90.92 -32.47 -51.24
C ILE A 894 89.67 -31.95 -51.95
N ASN A 895 89.66 -31.89 -53.28
CA ASN A 895 88.53 -31.41 -54.08
C ASN A 895 87.35 -32.39 -54.03
N SER A 896 87.60 -33.71 -54.00
CA SER A 896 86.56 -34.71 -53.74
C SER A 896 85.96 -34.60 -52.33
N LYS A 897 86.80 -34.38 -51.30
CA LYS A 897 86.36 -34.14 -49.91
C LYS A 897 85.59 -32.83 -49.78
N LEU A 898 86.01 -31.76 -50.46
CA LEU A 898 85.27 -30.50 -50.54
C LEU A 898 83.93 -30.68 -51.25
N ARG A 899 83.87 -31.46 -52.34
CA ARG A 899 82.62 -31.79 -53.04
C ARG A 899 81.65 -32.56 -52.13
N VAL A 900 82.12 -33.56 -51.38
CA VAL A 900 81.30 -34.28 -50.38
C VAL A 900 80.87 -33.34 -49.24
N SER A 901 81.78 -32.52 -48.70
CA SER A 901 81.45 -31.55 -47.64
C SER A 901 80.44 -30.48 -48.09
N ASN A 902 80.52 -30.05 -49.36
CA ASN A 902 79.57 -29.11 -49.96
C ASN A 902 78.21 -29.79 -50.25
N GLN A 903 78.21 -31.07 -50.66
CA GLN A 903 76.98 -31.87 -50.77
C GLN A 903 76.34 -32.11 -49.40
N GLU A 904 77.11 -32.43 -48.36
CA GLU A 904 76.61 -32.47 -46.98
C GLU A 904 76.07 -31.11 -46.53
N SER A 905 76.70 -30.01 -46.93
CA SER A 905 76.26 -28.66 -46.59
C SER A 905 74.97 -28.26 -47.29
N SER A 906 74.81 -28.67 -48.56
CA SER A 906 73.55 -28.51 -49.30
C SER A 906 72.45 -29.40 -48.73
N GLU A 907 72.75 -30.63 -48.29
CA GLU A 907 71.81 -31.48 -47.56
C GLU A 907 71.45 -30.90 -46.18
N LYS A 908 72.41 -30.34 -45.44
CA LYS A 908 72.16 -29.62 -44.17
C LYS A 908 71.27 -28.40 -44.41
N LEU A 909 71.48 -27.65 -45.50
CA LEU A 909 70.60 -26.56 -45.95
C LEU A 909 69.20 -27.05 -46.35
N ILE A 910 69.07 -28.17 -47.07
CA ILE A 910 67.77 -28.76 -47.44
C ILE A 910 67.04 -29.25 -46.20
N ARG A 911 67.74 -29.88 -45.23
CA ARG A 911 67.17 -30.30 -43.95
C ARG A 911 66.78 -29.09 -43.09
N LEU A 912 67.58 -28.02 -43.09
CA LEU A 912 67.29 -26.77 -42.38
C LEU A 912 66.11 -26.02 -43.03
N ASN A 913 66.03 -25.97 -44.36
CA ASN A 913 64.90 -25.38 -45.09
C ASN A 913 63.62 -26.22 -44.90
N LYS A 914 63.71 -27.56 -44.91
CA LYS A 914 62.60 -28.43 -44.50
C LYS A 914 62.15 -28.15 -43.06
N LYS A 915 63.09 -27.99 -42.10
CA LYS A 915 62.78 -27.60 -40.71
C LYS A 915 62.18 -26.19 -40.62
N TYR A 916 62.68 -25.23 -41.39
CA TYR A 916 62.18 -23.85 -41.44
C TYR A 916 60.78 -23.79 -42.07
N LYS A 917 60.51 -24.58 -43.11
CA LYS A 917 59.17 -24.76 -43.70
C LYS A 917 58.22 -25.44 -42.73
N LEU A 918 58.68 -26.45 -41.98
CA LEU A 918 57.90 -27.06 -40.89
C LEU A 918 57.60 -26.05 -39.78
N LEU A 919 58.59 -25.29 -39.34
CA LEU A 919 58.46 -24.26 -38.29
C LEU A 919 57.59 -23.10 -38.75
N SER A 920 57.63 -22.74 -40.04
CA SER A 920 56.74 -21.76 -40.67
C SER A 920 55.31 -22.29 -40.79
N GLN A 921 55.12 -23.58 -41.12
CA GLN A 921 53.79 -24.22 -41.04
C GLN A 921 53.29 -24.35 -39.61
N GLN A 922 54.16 -24.59 -38.62
CA GLN A 922 53.81 -24.58 -37.20
C GLN A 922 53.51 -23.16 -36.69
N TYR A 923 54.19 -22.12 -37.20
CA TYR A 923 53.83 -20.72 -36.94
C TYR A 923 52.50 -20.36 -37.60
N LYS A 924 52.24 -20.78 -38.85
CA LYS A 924 50.94 -20.57 -39.50
C LYS A 924 49.80 -21.31 -38.80
N ARG A 925 50.02 -22.56 -38.35
CA ARG A 925 49.06 -23.27 -37.49
C ARG A 925 48.89 -22.58 -36.14
N ARG A 926 49.96 -22.21 -35.44
CA ARG A 926 49.86 -21.49 -34.17
C ARG A 926 49.18 -20.11 -34.33
N LEU A 927 49.29 -19.45 -35.48
CA LEU A 927 48.48 -18.27 -35.82
C LEU A 927 47.00 -18.64 -36.04
N SER A 928 46.68 -19.67 -36.85
CA SER A 928 45.28 -20.08 -37.07
C SER A 928 44.61 -20.51 -35.77
N ASP A 929 45.32 -21.28 -34.95
CA ASP A 929 44.82 -21.83 -33.69
C ASP A 929 44.67 -20.72 -32.63
N ALA A 930 45.58 -19.74 -32.61
CA ALA A 930 45.43 -18.53 -31.79
C ALA A 930 44.25 -17.64 -32.25
N SER A 931 43.98 -17.56 -33.56
CA SER A 931 42.81 -16.85 -34.08
C SER A 931 41.48 -17.60 -33.87
N ALA A 932 41.51 -18.91 -33.63
CA ALA A 932 40.32 -19.74 -33.43
C ALA A 932 39.82 -19.79 -31.98
N SER A 933 40.65 -19.44 -30.99
CA SER A 933 40.30 -19.55 -29.57
C SER A 933 39.57 -18.33 -28.98
N ASN A 934 39.31 -17.27 -29.76
CA ASN A 934 38.74 -16.02 -29.23
C ASN A 934 37.58 -15.43 -30.06
N SER A 935 36.71 -16.28 -30.62
CA SER A 935 35.33 -15.87 -30.93
C SER A 935 34.34 -17.05 -30.86
N ARG A 936 33.43 -16.99 -29.89
CA ARG A 936 32.12 -17.64 -29.96
C ARG A 936 31.04 -16.55 -30.00
N LYS A 937 30.69 -16.09 -31.21
CA LYS A 937 29.33 -15.65 -31.55
C LYS A 937 29.17 -15.57 -33.07
N ASN A 938 28.29 -16.44 -33.59
CA ASN A 938 27.59 -16.34 -34.89
C ASN A 938 28.47 -16.51 -36.16
N SER A 939 28.01 -17.13 -37.26
CA SER A 939 26.74 -17.87 -37.50
C SER A 939 26.82 -18.82 -38.72
N SER A 940 25.94 -19.83 -38.72
CA SER A 940 25.18 -20.37 -39.89
C SER A 940 25.89 -20.94 -41.14
N ILE A 941 25.45 -22.16 -41.55
CA ILE A 941 25.10 -22.58 -42.94
C ILE A 941 26.25 -22.61 -43.98
N ASN A 942 26.50 -23.67 -44.78
CA ASN A 942 25.90 -25.00 -44.98
C ASN A 942 27.01 -26.01 -45.40
N LEU A 943 26.83 -27.34 -45.32
CA LEU A 943 26.49 -28.27 -46.44
C LEU A 943 27.14 -27.92 -47.81
N ASP A 944 27.73 -28.85 -48.57
CA ASP A 944 27.50 -30.32 -48.60
C ASP A 944 28.70 -31.15 -49.13
N GLU A 945 28.53 -32.50 -49.16
CA GLU A 945 29.17 -33.58 -49.97
C GLU A 945 30.60 -33.41 -50.58
N GLY A 946 31.45 -34.45 -50.66
CA GLY A 946 31.32 -35.87 -50.27
C GLY A 946 32.48 -36.72 -50.84
N GLU A 947 32.59 -37.98 -50.38
CA GLU A 947 33.49 -39.06 -50.87
C GLU A 947 35.04 -38.82 -50.82
N ALA A 948 35.92 -39.82 -50.65
CA ALA A 948 35.82 -41.17 -50.05
C ALA A 948 37.24 -41.71 -49.78
N ASP A 949 37.36 -42.78 -48.97
CA ASP A 949 38.39 -43.84 -49.05
C ASP A 949 39.92 -43.52 -48.89
N VAL A 950 40.76 -44.40 -48.33
CA VAL A 950 40.50 -45.66 -47.60
C VAL A 950 41.65 -45.97 -46.60
N LEU A 951 41.27 -46.57 -45.46
CA LEU A 951 42.02 -47.44 -44.53
C LEU A 951 43.57 -47.40 -44.46
N GLN A 952 44.08 -47.33 -43.22
CA GLN A 952 44.66 -48.54 -42.61
C GLN A 952 44.57 -48.55 -41.06
N HIS A 953 44.11 -49.69 -40.55
CA HIS A 953 43.95 -50.06 -39.13
C HIS A 953 45.30 -50.03 -38.36
N GLU A 954 45.38 -49.60 -37.09
CA GLU A 954 44.94 -50.28 -35.83
C GLU A 954 45.88 -51.46 -35.42
N PRO A 955 45.89 -51.99 -34.16
CA PRO A 955 45.17 -51.57 -32.96
C PRO A 955 45.96 -51.56 -31.61
N LYS A 956 45.37 -50.89 -30.57
CA LYS A 956 45.24 -51.32 -29.13
C LYS A 956 46.48 -51.71 -28.29
N GLU A 957 46.53 -51.68 -26.95
CA GLU A 957 45.78 -51.09 -25.79
C GLU A 957 46.66 -51.29 -24.51
N LEU A 958 46.33 -50.96 -23.25
CA LEU A 958 45.15 -50.42 -22.55
C LEU A 958 45.61 -49.70 -21.26
N SER A 959 45.00 -48.57 -20.87
CA SER A 959 44.84 -48.21 -19.43
C SER A 959 43.78 -47.11 -19.23
N ASP A 960 42.51 -47.48 -19.11
CA ASP A 960 41.39 -46.58 -18.79
C ASP A 960 41.22 -46.35 -17.28
N THR A 961 41.21 -45.09 -16.82
CA THR A 961 40.58 -44.67 -15.54
C THR A 961 40.22 -43.16 -15.47
N GLN A 962 39.69 -42.52 -16.53
CA GLN A 962 39.31 -41.08 -16.46
C GLN A 962 37.99 -40.64 -17.13
N SER A 963 37.31 -41.49 -17.90
CA SER A 963 36.12 -41.11 -18.68
C SER A 963 34.85 -40.82 -17.86
N GLU A 964 34.66 -41.44 -16.69
CA GLU A 964 33.41 -41.29 -15.93
C GLU A 964 33.24 -39.91 -15.25
N GLN A 965 34.34 -39.22 -14.92
CA GLN A 965 34.26 -37.96 -14.14
C GLN A 965 33.80 -36.76 -14.96
N THR A 966 34.04 -36.72 -16.28
CA THR A 966 33.53 -35.66 -17.16
C THR A 966 32.01 -35.77 -17.30
N ASP A 967 31.52 -36.98 -17.57
CA ASP A 967 30.09 -37.29 -17.71
C ASP A 967 29.28 -36.90 -16.47
N VAL A 968 29.78 -37.24 -15.28
CA VAL A 968 29.13 -36.85 -14.01
C VAL A 968 29.12 -35.33 -13.84
N LYS A 969 30.21 -34.64 -14.20
CA LYS A 969 30.35 -33.18 -14.04
C LYS A 969 29.44 -32.40 -14.99
N GLU A 970 29.25 -32.89 -16.21
CA GLU A 970 28.30 -32.31 -17.17
C GLU A 970 26.85 -32.56 -16.74
N LYS A 971 26.51 -33.79 -16.31
CA LYS A 971 25.18 -34.11 -15.76
C LYS A 971 24.85 -33.27 -14.52
N VAL A 972 25.79 -33.11 -13.59
CA VAL A 972 25.65 -32.20 -12.42
C VAL A 972 25.48 -30.74 -12.84
N THR A 973 26.17 -30.29 -13.89
CA THR A 973 26.01 -28.91 -14.40
C THR A 973 24.63 -28.70 -15.03
N TYR A 974 24.11 -29.68 -15.77
CA TYR A 974 22.75 -29.65 -16.29
C TYR A 974 21.70 -29.64 -15.17
N ILE A 975 21.82 -30.54 -14.18
CA ILE A 975 20.95 -30.60 -12.99
C ILE A 975 20.94 -29.25 -12.26
N LYS A 976 22.12 -28.65 -12.04
CA LYS A 976 22.28 -27.34 -11.39
C LYS A 976 21.53 -26.23 -12.13
N ASN A 977 21.63 -26.20 -13.46
CA ASN A 977 20.96 -25.19 -14.28
C ASN A 977 19.43 -25.37 -14.30
N VAL A 978 18.93 -26.61 -14.36
CA VAL A 978 17.49 -26.91 -14.29
C VAL A 978 16.90 -26.51 -12.91
N LEU A 979 17.64 -26.76 -11.83
CA LEU A 979 17.23 -26.37 -10.48
C LEU A 979 17.23 -24.84 -10.29
N PHE A 980 18.22 -24.12 -10.82
CA PHE A 980 18.20 -22.65 -10.79
C PHE A 980 17.01 -22.09 -11.59
N GLY A 981 16.78 -22.56 -12.82
CA GLY A 981 15.63 -22.11 -13.63
C GLY A 981 14.28 -22.33 -12.95
N PHE A 982 14.10 -23.43 -12.22
CA PHE A 982 12.89 -23.68 -11.42
C PHE A 982 12.75 -22.75 -10.20
N LEU A 983 13.85 -22.45 -9.51
CA LEU A 983 13.83 -21.54 -8.37
C LEU A 983 13.57 -20.09 -8.81
N GLU A 984 14.21 -19.67 -9.91
CA GLU A 984 14.20 -18.31 -10.44
C GLU A 984 12.90 -17.97 -11.21
N HIS A 985 12.49 -18.82 -12.16
CA HIS A 985 11.33 -18.55 -13.02
C HIS A 985 10.05 -19.18 -12.45
N LYS A 986 9.39 -18.46 -11.53
CA LYS A 986 8.15 -18.89 -10.84
C LYS A 986 7.06 -19.45 -11.79
N GLU A 987 6.89 -18.83 -12.95
CA GLU A 987 5.88 -19.22 -13.96
C GLU A 987 6.21 -20.56 -14.63
N GLN A 988 7.51 -20.83 -14.86
CA GLN A 988 7.98 -22.04 -15.54
C GLN A 988 8.00 -23.27 -14.61
N ARG A 989 7.82 -23.08 -13.29
CA ARG A 989 7.80 -24.18 -12.30
C ARG A 989 6.87 -25.31 -12.67
N LYS A 990 5.67 -25.02 -13.19
CA LYS A 990 4.70 -26.05 -13.61
C LYS A 990 5.16 -26.89 -14.80
N MET A 991 6.04 -26.37 -15.66
CA MET A 991 6.65 -27.10 -16.78
C MET A 991 7.95 -27.84 -16.39
N LEU A 992 8.71 -27.30 -15.42
CA LEU A 992 9.96 -27.89 -14.95
C LEU A 992 9.76 -28.93 -13.82
N LEU A 993 8.63 -28.91 -13.10
CA LEU A 993 8.32 -29.86 -12.03
C LEU A 993 8.37 -31.34 -12.49
N PRO A 994 7.82 -31.75 -13.66
CA PRO A 994 7.97 -33.13 -14.15
C PRO A 994 9.43 -33.50 -14.46
N VAL A 995 10.23 -32.55 -14.94
CA VAL A 995 11.66 -32.75 -15.23
C VAL A 995 12.42 -32.96 -13.92
N ILE A 996 12.17 -32.15 -12.90
CA ILE A 996 12.78 -32.27 -11.57
C ILE A 996 12.35 -33.55 -10.86
N LYS A 997 11.07 -33.94 -10.96
CA LYS A 997 10.56 -35.22 -10.46
C LYS A 997 11.35 -36.40 -11.04
N MET A 998 11.67 -36.35 -12.34
CA MET A 998 12.44 -37.39 -13.04
C MET A 998 13.96 -37.30 -12.78
N LEU A 999 14.51 -36.10 -12.57
CA LEU A 999 15.92 -35.88 -12.22
C LEU A 999 16.28 -36.33 -10.80
N LEU A 1000 15.35 -36.13 -9.85
CA LEU A 1000 15.55 -36.39 -8.42
C LEU A 1000 14.80 -37.63 -7.91
N TYR A 1001 14.13 -38.38 -8.79
CA TYR A 1001 13.31 -39.57 -8.47
C TYR A 1001 12.28 -39.32 -7.34
N MET A 1002 11.65 -38.13 -7.34
CA MET A 1002 10.71 -37.74 -6.28
C MET A 1002 9.43 -38.58 -6.31
N SER A 1003 8.98 -39.04 -5.15
CA SER A 1003 7.67 -39.69 -5.03
C SER A 1003 6.52 -38.70 -5.28
N ASP A 1004 5.31 -39.22 -5.56
CA ASP A 1004 4.13 -38.37 -5.73
C ASP A 1004 3.88 -37.50 -4.50
N ASP A 1005 4.10 -38.02 -3.29
CA ASP A 1005 3.88 -37.28 -2.04
C ASP A 1005 4.99 -36.25 -1.77
N ASP A 1006 6.24 -36.51 -2.19
CA ASP A 1006 7.29 -35.49 -2.15
C ASP A 1006 7.02 -34.35 -3.14
N THR A 1007 6.44 -34.66 -4.31
CA THR A 1007 6.02 -33.59 -5.25
C THR A 1007 4.85 -32.78 -4.74
N LYS A 1008 3.88 -33.37 -4.02
CA LYS A 1008 2.79 -32.64 -3.35
C LYS A 1008 3.34 -31.70 -2.28
N ARG A 1009 4.21 -32.20 -1.40
CA ARG A 1009 4.90 -31.39 -0.38
C ARG A 1009 5.72 -30.26 -1.00
N LEU A 1010 6.40 -30.51 -2.12
CA LEU A 1010 7.14 -29.47 -2.83
C LEU A 1010 6.19 -28.39 -3.38
N THR A 1011 5.01 -28.75 -3.90
CA THR A 1011 4.02 -27.75 -4.33
C THR A 1011 3.37 -27.01 -3.16
N GLU A 1012 3.03 -27.69 -2.07
CA GLU A 1012 2.47 -27.11 -0.82
C GLU A 1012 3.45 -26.15 -0.11
N LEU A 1013 4.75 -26.23 -0.41
CA LEU A 1013 5.80 -25.32 0.07
C LEU A 1013 6.16 -24.20 -0.93
N LEU A 1014 5.48 -24.14 -2.08
CA LEU A 1014 5.75 -23.16 -3.15
C LEU A 1014 4.52 -22.33 -3.57
N GLU A 1015 3.35 -22.61 -2.99
CA GLU A 1015 2.16 -21.73 -2.96
C GLU A 1015 2.16 -20.81 -1.73
#